data_AF-A0A222SPM0-F1
#
_entry.id   AF-A0A222SPM0-F1
#
_cell.length_a   1.000
_cell.length_b   1.000
_cell.length_c   1.000
_cell.angle_alpha   90.00
_cell.angle_beta   90.00
_cell.angle_gamma   90.00
#
_symmetry.space_group_name_H-M   'P 1'
#
loop_
_entity.id
_entity.type
_entity.pdbx_description
1 polymer ?
#
loop_
_entity_poly.entity_id
_entity_poly.type
_entity_poly.pdbx_seq_one_letter_code
_entity_poly.pdbx_strand_id
1 'polypeptide(L)'
;MGEKGVDDSMGTRNGRASATADAVAGGDAIVDGDSVAGEDSSTRGGAIAGGDSGAAEDGQALAAAVQAVLARVDAHARRPTSNGSRPGAARSGGTAPRDATTDEPTTPADDGHTPQRTRSRTTTAGPAPHSSRSDGHRTHSPSAASDDALATAAKPPPTGAREQHPATHPAPTRKAISGPATLDALVACFGLSTFERQLVLLAAAAELDPTAAARCAAASGDPTRTYPTFSLALAALDEPHWSALTPVSPLRRWRLTELDDETRLTTSRLRIDERILHFLAGSPYLDARLHGLLRRAQAPRTLPASYGRAADRVAAGWNESRPEAPLRVELVGGDLTTRTDIAATAARRTGLALYVMASDDVPTDAAERDRLARLWQREAVLLPAALLLEVGEMDREQTAATDAFIDAAAVPLVVSSPDPRPTGRPRGERVTVPGLDDTEQLALWADAFADIPRIQEGHLRSLVAQFQLPPHVIRSAAAAVRRDLPDADTDALDPTELAWRAGLIEARIGLDELGRRIEPEAAWDDLVLADHQSRILREVVAHVRQRATVHQEWGFAATLRRGLGVTALFAGGSGTGKTLAAEVMAKELGLDLFIIDLSQVVSKYIGETEKNLRRVFDAAERGGALLLFDEADALFGKRSEVKDSHDRYANLEVSYLLMRMEAYRGLAILTTNMKKALDPAFMRRIRFVVDFPFPGESERAEIWRRVLPAQAPMKDIDPQRLAQLTVAGGSIRNIALSGAFLAAEEGDRLQMRHMLAAARTEYQKLDRSLTPSEVHGWV
;
A
#
# COMPACT_ATOMS: atom_id res chain seq x y z
N MET A 1 -26.07 44.99 -23.49
CA MET A 1 -26.75 46.03 -24.31
C MET A 1 -26.14 47.37 -23.92
N GLY A 2 -25.35 48.04 -24.76
CA GLY A 2 -24.76 47.62 -26.03
C GLY A 2 -23.96 48.76 -26.70
N GLU A 3 -23.00 48.40 -27.57
CA GLU A 3 -22.54 49.16 -28.75
C GLU A 3 -21.83 50.54 -28.56
N LYS A 4 -20.96 51.03 -29.47
CA LYS A 4 -19.94 50.42 -30.38
C LYS A 4 -19.09 51.57 -31.01
N GLY A 5 -17.82 51.32 -31.38
CA GLY A 5 -16.95 52.26 -32.12
C GLY A 5 -15.50 52.25 -31.57
N VAL A 6 -14.39 51.98 -32.27
CA VAL A 6 -13.99 51.99 -33.71
C VAL A 6 -13.73 53.42 -34.24
N ASP A 7 -12.56 53.81 -34.77
CA ASP A 7 -11.18 53.20 -34.84
C ASP A 7 -10.15 54.40 -34.78
N ASP A 8 -8.86 54.44 -35.18
CA ASP A 8 -7.95 53.69 -36.08
C ASP A 8 -6.45 53.99 -35.75
N SER A 9 -5.50 53.27 -36.41
CA SER A 9 -4.10 53.59 -36.84
C SER A 9 -3.14 54.50 -36.02
N MET A 10 -1.79 54.42 -36.09
CA MET A 10 -0.75 53.63 -36.77
C MET A 10 0.58 53.84 -35.95
N GLY A 11 1.67 53.06 -36.03
CA GLY A 11 1.96 51.82 -36.75
C GLY A 11 3.40 51.30 -36.53
N THR A 12 3.55 49.98 -36.63
CA THR A 12 4.58 49.24 -37.43
C THR A 12 6.10 49.40 -37.21
N ARG A 13 6.71 48.36 -36.59
CA ARG A 13 7.80 47.50 -37.13
C ARG A 13 8.16 46.39 -36.12
N ASN A 14 8.70 45.22 -36.47
CA ASN A 14 8.44 44.19 -37.50
C ASN A 14 9.49 43.07 -37.25
N GLY A 15 9.09 41.82 -37.04
CA GLY A 15 10.02 40.75 -36.64
C GLY A 15 9.42 39.34 -36.67
N ARG A 16 9.40 38.73 -37.85
CA ARG A 16 9.09 37.29 -38.06
C ARG A 16 10.29 36.43 -37.57
N ALA A 17 10.16 35.13 -37.29
CA ALA A 17 9.44 34.12 -38.07
C ALA A 17 8.80 32.99 -37.24
N SER A 18 8.22 32.01 -37.95
CA SER A 18 7.41 30.91 -37.43
C SER A 18 7.72 29.62 -38.18
N ALA A 19 7.57 28.49 -37.48
CA ALA A 19 7.43 27.12 -37.96
C ALA A 19 8.54 26.52 -38.84
N THR A 20 8.97 25.31 -38.45
CA THR A 20 8.67 24.12 -39.26
C THR A 20 8.69 22.89 -38.35
N ALA A 21 7.87 21.90 -38.68
CA ALA A 21 8.06 20.53 -38.23
C ALA A 21 8.44 19.73 -39.48
N ASP A 22 9.31 18.73 -39.34
CA ASP A 22 9.44 17.69 -40.34
C ASP A 22 9.94 16.39 -39.69
N ALA A 23 9.62 15.27 -40.31
CA ALA A 23 9.98 13.93 -39.83
C ALA A 23 10.62 13.11 -40.96
N VAL A 24 11.79 12.53 -40.69
CA VAL A 24 12.48 11.64 -41.63
C VAL A 24 12.91 10.38 -40.87
N ALA A 25 12.73 9.22 -41.50
CA ALA A 25 13.07 7.91 -40.96
C ALA A 25 14.37 7.36 -41.60
N GLY A 26 14.97 6.38 -40.93
CA GLY A 26 16.29 5.82 -41.26
C GLY A 26 17.24 5.97 -40.06
N GLY A 27 17.65 4.93 -39.35
CA GLY A 27 17.38 3.51 -39.55
C GLY A 27 18.55 2.81 -40.23
N ASP A 28 19.47 2.30 -39.42
CA ASP A 28 20.38 1.22 -39.79
C ASP A 28 20.66 0.37 -38.54
N ALA A 29 21.05 -0.89 -38.74
CA ALA A 29 21.21 -1.86 -37.64
C ALA A 29 22.63 -2.41 -37.57
N ILE A 30 23.17 -2.51 -36.36
CA ILE A 30 24.37 -3.32 -36.09
C ILE A 30 24.01 -4.31 -34.98
N VAL A 31 24.22 -5.58 -35.28
CA VAL A 31 24.07 -6.71 -34.35
C VAL A 31 25.45 -7.25 -34.07
N ASP A 32 25.90 -7.13 -32.82
CA ASP A 32 26.97 -7.92 -32.22
C ASP A 32 26.59 -8.09 -30.73
N GLY A 33 26.50 -9.28 -30.14
CA GLY A 33 26.70 -10.61 -30.72
C GLY A 33 28.00 -11.27 -30.31
N ASP A 34 28.35 -11.24 -29.02
CA ASP A 34 29.45 -12.05 -28.50
C ASP A 34 29.02 -12.88 -27.27
N SER A 35 29.65 -14.04 -27.08
CA SER A 35 29.27 -15.06 -26.09
C SER A 35 30.50 -15.68 -25.46
N VAL A 36 30.67 -15.50 -24.14
CA VAL A 36 31.77 -16.10 -23.38
C VAL A 36 31.21 -16.94 -22.24
N ALA A 37 31.62 -18.20 -22.18
CA ALA A 37 31.32 -19.14 -21.11
C ALA A 37 32.49 -19.27 -20.12
N GLY A 38 32.22 -19.86 -18.96
CA GLY A 38 33.14 -19.95 -17.81
C GLY A 38 32.38 -19.55 -16.55
N GLU A 39 31.71 -20.47 -15.86
CA GLU A 39 32.33 -21.42 -14.91
C GLU A 39 33.11 -20.70 -13.79
N ASP A 40 32.49 -20.58 -12.62
CA ASP A 40 33.05 -21.28 -11.46
C ASP A 40 31.89 -21.74 -10.53
N SER A 41 32.14 -22.77 -9.73
CA SER A 41 31.12 -23.40 -8.89
C SER A 41 31.66 -23.82 -7.52
N SER A 42 31.05 -23.33 -6.44
CA SER A 42 30.67 -24.17 -5.28
C SER A 42 30.16 -23.38 -4.07
N THR A 43 28.87 -23.55 -3.73
CA THR A 43 28.47 -23.68 -2.32
C THR A 43 27.19 -24.52 -2.24
N ARG A 44 27.20 -25.60 -1.46
CA ARG A 44 26.12 -26.60 -1.46
C ARG A 44 24.91 -26.15 -0.63
N GLY A 45 23.85 -25.72 -1.30
CA GLY A 45 22.46 -25.86 -0.83
C GLY A 45 21.80 -27.06 -1.52
N GLY A 46 20.95 -27.82 -0.82
CA GLY A 46 20.36 -29.06 -1.33
C GLY A 46 19.29 -28.84 -2.41
N ALA A 47 19.70 -28.73 -3.67
CA ALA A 47 18.81 -28.74 -4.83
C ALA A 47 18.47 -30.17 -5.29
N ILE A 48 17.33 -30.34 -5.96
CA ILE A 48 16.86 -31.63 -6.48
C ILE A 48 17.67 -31.99 -7.75
N ALA A 49 18.70 -32.82 -7.59
CA ALA A 49 19.48 -33.36 -8.70
C ALA A 49 18.69 -34.49 -9.40
N GLY A 50 17.80 -34.12 -10.33
CA GLY A 50 16.99 -35.08 -11.10
C GLY A 50 16.08 -34.50 -12.20
N GLY A 51 16.32 -33.26 -12.66
CA GLY A 51 15.42 -32.53 -13.57
C GLY A 51 15.23 -33.19 -14.95
N ASP A 52 16.32 -33.33 -15.72
CA ASP A 52 16.24 -33.77 -17.12
C ASP A 52 15.73 -35.21 -17.30
N SER A 53 16.06 -36.12 -16.38
CA SER A 53 15.55 -37.50 -16.42
C SER A 53 14.04 -37.54 -16.17
N GLY A 54 13.55 -36.77 -15.19
CA GLY A 54 12.13 -36.75 -14.84
C GLY A 54 11.25 -36.24 -16.00
N ALA A 55 11.65 -35.14 -16.65
CA ALA A 55 10.90 -34.59 -17.79
C ALA A 55 10.83 -35.56 -18.99
N ALA A 56 11.92 -36.28 -19.27
CA ALA A 56 11.96 -37.28 -20.34
C ALA A 56 11.11 -38.54 -20.03
N GLU A 57 11.04 -38.95 -18.75
CA GLU A 57 10.20 -40.05 -18.29
C GLU A 57 8.70 -39.68 -18.28
N ASP A 58 8.35 -38.49 -17.77
CA ASP A 58 6.97 -37.98 -17.80
C ASP A 58 6.45 -37.77 -19.23
N GLY A 59 7.28 -37.28 -20.15
CA GLY A 59 6.92 -37.17 -21.56
C GLY A 59 6.58 -38.52 -22.22
N GLN A 60 7.34 -39.57 -21.91
CA GLN A 60 7.06 -40.94 -22.38
C GLN A 60 5.80 -41.51 -21.75
N ALA A 61 5.59 -41.31 -20.44
CA ALA A 61 4.41 -41.77 -19.73
C ALA A 61 3.13 -41.02 -20.19
N LEU A 62 3.22 -39.74 -20.55
CA LEU A 62 2.14 -38.97 -21.17
C LEU A 62 1.81 -39.51 -22.57
N ALA A 63 2.80 -39.75 -23.42
CA ALA A 63 2.60 -40.35 -24.74
C ALA A 63 1.92 -41.73 -24.65
N ALA A 64 2.32 -42.56 -23.69
CA ALA A 64 1.68 -43.85 -23.43
C ALA A 64 0.21 -43.69 -22.96
N ALA A 65 -0.07 -42.73 -22.08
CA ALA A 65 -1.43 -42.43 -21.63
C ALA A 65 -2.33 -41.91 -22.77
N VAL A 66 -1.80 -41.07 -23.65
CA VAL A 66 -2.46 -40.60 -24.89
C VAL A 66 -2.79 -41.78 -25.81
N GLN A 67 -1.84 -42.68 -26.11
CA GLN A 67 -2.13 -43.86 -26.93
C GLN A 67 -3.17 -44.78 -26.29
N ALA A 68 -3.17 -44.92 -24.96
CA ALA A 68 -4.16 -45.74 -24.24
C ALA A 68 -5.59 -45.16 -24.35
N VAL A 69 -5.75 -43.85 -24.53
CA VAL A 69 -7.04 -43.20 -24.80
C VAL A 69 -7.42 -43.29 -26.29
N LEU A 70 -6.48 -43.03 -27.20
CA LEU A 70 -6.73 -43.19 -28.64
C LEU A 70 -7.08 -44.63 -29.04
N ALA A 71 -6.48 -45.64 -28.39
CA ALA A 71 -6.83 -47.04 -28.59
C ALA A 71 -8.30 -47.37 -28.24
N ARG A 72 -8.91 -46.64 -27.29
CA ARG A 72 -10.35 -46.76 -26.96
C ARG A 72 -11.23 -46.11 -28.03
N VAL A 73 -10.81 -44.94 -28.55
CA VAL A 73 -11.45 -44.27 -29.70
C VAL A 73 -11.44 -45.20 -30.93
N ASP A 74 -10.31 -45.84 -31.23
CA ASP A 74 -10.20 -46.82 -32.31
C ASP A 74 -11.01 -48.10 -32.03
N ALA A 75 -11.15 -48.51 -30.76
CA ALA A 75 -12.00 -49.63 -30.38
C ALA A 75 -13.49 -49.30 -30.56
N HIS A 76 -13.91 -48.06 -30.30
CA HIS A 76 -15.26 -47.58 -30.60
C HIS A 76 -15.51 -47.57 -32.12
N ALA A 77 -14.60 -46.97 -32.90
CA ALA A 77 -14.71 -46.90 -34.37
C ALA A 77 -14.86 -48.27 -35.05
N ARG A 78 -14.37 -49.34 -34.42
CA ARG A 78 -14.43 -50.72 -34.90
C ARG A 78 -15.63 -51.52 -34.38
N ARG A 79 -16.53 -50.94 -33.57
CA ARG A 79 -17.80 -51.57 -33.19
C ARG A 79 -18.75 -51.57 -34.40
N PRO A 80 -19.37 -52.70 -34.77
CA PRO A 80 -20.31 -52.74 -35.89
C PRO A 80 -21.56 -51.91 -35.56
N THR A 81 -21.85 -50.90 -36.36
CA THR A 81 -23.05 -50.06 -36.20
C THR A 81 -24.29 -50.89 -36.50
N SER A 82 -25.11 -51.13 -35.47
CA SER A 82 -26.31 -51.97 -35.55
C SER A 82 -27.50 -51.26 -36.20
N ASN A 83 -27.31 -50.66 -37.38
CA ASN A 83 -28.38 -50.08 -38.19
C ASN A 83 -28.07 -50.10 -39.71
N GLY A 84 -27.66 -51.27 -40.21
CA GLY A 84 -27.26 -51.50 -41.60
C GLY A 84 -28.41 -51.67 -42.60
N SER A 85 -29.27 -50.66 -42.75
CA SER A 85 -30.28 -50.63 -43.83
C SER A 85 -29.62 -50.31 -45.17
N ARG A 86 -29.49 -51.32 -46.04
CA ARG A 86 -28.87 -51.21 -47.37
C ARG A 86 -29.59 -50.21 -48.29
N PRO A 87 -28.86 -49.42 -49.11
CA PRO A 87 -29.47 -48.71 -50.23
C PRO A 87 -29.82 -49.70 -51.36
N GLY A 88 -31.12 -49.92 -51.59
CA GLY A 88 -31.64 -50.69 -52.72
C GLY A 88 -32.18 -49.78 -53.81
N ALA A 89 -31.73 -49.94 -55.06
CA ALA A 89 -32.13 -49.09 -56.18
C ALA A 89 -33.04 -49.83 -57.18
N ALA A 90 -34.22 -49.27 -57.50
CA ALA A 90 -34.91 -49.46 -58.79
C ALA A 90 -36.20 -48.60 -58.99
N ARG A 91 -36.20 -47.79 -60.07
CA ARG A 91 -37.26 -47.66 -61.11
C ARG A 91 -38.74 -47.30 -60.78
N SER A 92 -39.07 -46.02 -61.01
CA SER A 92 -40.01 -45.50 -62.04
C SER A 92 -41.38 -46.16 -62.36
N GLY A 93 -42.45 -45.36 -62.24
CA GLY A 93 -43.84 -45.53 -62.77
C GLY A 93 -44.79 -44.64 -61.93
N GLY A 94 -45.71 -43.80 -62.44
CA GLY A 94 -46.80 -44.08 -63.40
C GLY A 94 -47.98 -44.73 -62.65
N THR A 95 -49.19 -44.17 -62.49
CA THR A 95 -49.94 -43.15 -63.28
C THR A 95 -51.04 -42.47 -62.42
N ALA A 96 -51.61 -41.34 -62.85
CA ALA A 96 -52.83 -40.68 -62.31
C ALA A 96 -54.14 -41.34 -62.88
N PRO A 97 -55.41 -40.82 -62.77
CA PRO A 97 -55.89 -39.50 -62.31
C PRO A 97 -57.27 -39.45 -61.56
N ARG A 98 -57.80 -38.21 -61.38
CA ARG A 98 -59.21 -37.81 -61.08
C ARG A 98 -59.74 -37.97 -59.63
N ASP A 99 -60.70 -37.19 -59.12
CA ASP A 99 -61.32 -35.86 -59.44
C ASP A 99 -62.21 -35.49 -58.20
N ALA A 100 -62.71 -34.27 -57.92
CA ALA A 100 -62.39 -32.87 -58.28
C ALA A 100 -63.31 -31.92 -57.43
N THR A 101 -63.09 -30.59 -57.43
CA THR A 101 -63.94 -29.49 -56.87
C THR A 101 -64.17 -29.47 -55.34
N THR A 102 -64.23 -28.35 -54.59
CA THR A 102 -64.07 -26.88 -54.82
C THR A 102 -63.73 -26.22 -53.43
N ASP A 103 -63.56 -24.91 -53.18
CA ASP A 103 -63.78 -23.65 -53.93
C ASP A 103 -62.83 -22.50 -53.44
N GLU A 104 -62.99 -21.29 -53.96
CA GLU A 104 -62.30 -20.03 -53.56
C GLU A 104 -63.34 -18.92 -53.15
N PRO A 105 -63.08 -17.58 -52.99
CA PRO A 105 -61.86 -16.77 -53.26
C PRO A 105 -61.45 -15.67 -52.23
N THR A 106 -60.27 -15.07 -52.49
CA THR A 106 -59.86 -13.64 -52.32
C THR A 106 -59.58 -12.95 -50.96
N THR A 107 -58.34 -12.45 -50.88
CA THR A 107 -57.77 -11.26 -50.20
C THR A 107 -58.29 -9.91 -50.78
N PRO A 108 -57.97 -8.67 -50.30
CA PRO A 108 -56.61 -8.13 -50.08
C PRO A 108 -56.42 -7.10 -48.92
N ALA A 109 -55.26 -6.40 -48.95
CA ALA A 109 -54.79 -5.31 -48.09
C ALA A 109 -55.66 -4.01 -48.22
N ASP A 110 -55.38 -2.84 -47.62
CA ASP A 110 -54.10 -2.22 -47.23
C ASP A 110 -54.31 -0.99 -46.31
N ASP A 111 -53.19 -0.31 -45.98
CA ASP A 111 -53.02 1.08 -45.55
C ASP A 111 -53.60 1.58 -44.21
N GLY A 112 -52.80 2.40 -43.51
CA GLY A 112 -53.09 2.91 -42.16
C GLY A 112 -53.21 4.43 -42.07
N HIS A 113 -53.39 4.96 -40.85
CA HIS A 113 -53.17 6.38 -40.53
C HIS A 113 -52.96 6.62 -39.02
N THR A 114 -52.29 7.73 -38.69
CA THR A 114 -52.26 8.30 -37.31
C THR A 114 -53.10 9.58 -37.30
N PRO A 115 -53.74 9.96 -36.17
CA PRO A 115 -53.35 11.24 -35.57
C PRO A 115 -53.40 11.29 -34.02
N GLN A 116 -52.78 12.33 -33.46
CA GLN A 116 -52.84 12.68 -32.03
C GLN A 116 -54.11 13.46 -31.67
N ARG A 117 -54.61 13.38 -30.42
CA ARG A 117 -54.49 14.46 -29.40
C ARG A 117 -55.43 14.39 -28.16
N THR A 118 -54.82 14.53 -26.98
CA THR A 118 -55.25 15.31 -25.77
C THR A 118 -56.69 15.26 -25.23
N ARG A 119 -56.84 14.87 -23.95
CA ARG A 119 -57.21 15.73 -22.77
C ARG A 119 -57.56 14.84 -21.55
N SER A 120 -56.78 14.85 -20.46
CA SER A 120 -56.80 15.81 -19.31
C SER A 120 -57.85 15.51 -18.22
N ARG A 121 -57.39 15.18 -16.99
CA ARG A 121 -57.74 15.85 -15.72
C ARG A 121 -56.96 15.28 -14.50
N THR A 122 -56.24 16.17 -13.82
CA THR A 122 -56.20 16.47 -12.35
C THR A 122 -56.70 15.45 -11.30
N THR A 123 -56.24 15.45 -10.03
CA THR A 123 -55.83 16.60 -9.16
C THR A 123 -54.95 16.21 -7.94
N THR A 124 -54.03 17.09 -7.49
CA THR A 124 -53.50 17.39 -6.10
C THR A 124 -53.31 16.27 -5.04
N ALA A 125 -52.13 16.09 -4.40
CA ALA A 125 -51.44 16.91 -3.33
C ALA A 125 -52.12 16.84 -1.92
N GLY A 126 -51.46 16.88 -0.75
CA GLY A 126 -50.08 17.24 -0.34
C GLY A 126 -49.68 16.70 1.08
N PRO A 127 -48.72 17.30 1.84
CA PRO A 127 -47.90 16.56 2.84
C PRO A 127 -47.94 16.96 4.35
N ALA A 128 -47.43 16.06 5.22
CA ALA A 128 -46.91 16.22 6.62
C ALA A 128 -47.90 16.69 7.74
N PRO A 129 -47.69 16.38 9.07
CA PRO A 129 -46.62 16.95 9.92
C PRO A 129 -46.13 16.07 11.13
N HIS A 130 -45.52 16.70 12.16
CA HIS A 130 -44.81 16.11 13.33
C HIS A 130 -45.68 15.65 14.53
N SER A 131 -45.11 14.79 15.40
CA SER A 131 -45.26 14.86 16.87
C SER A 131 -44.15 14.09 17.62
N SER A 132 -44.12 14.07 18.97
CA SER A 132 -43.40 15.08 19.79
C SER A 132 -43.49 14.85 21.32
N ARG A 133 -42.75 13.88 21.88
CA ARG A 133 -42.64 13.60 23.35
C ARG A 133 -41.30 12.92 23.69
N SER A 134 -40.67 12.99 24.86
CA SER A 134 -40.53 13.97 25.97
C SER A 134 -40.08 13.18 27.22
N ASP A 135 -38.92 13.52 27.79
CA ASP A 135 -38.45 13.27 29.18
C ASP A 135 -38.52 11.85 29.82
N GLY A 136 -37.38 11.40 30.37
CA GLY A 136 -37.23 10.07 31.01
C GLY A 136 -35.95 9.95 31.86
N HIS A 137 -35.82 10.83 32.84
CA HIS A 137 -34.59 11.11 33.59
C HIS A 137 -34.17 9.98 34.58
N ARG A 138 -32.84 9.78 34.77
CA ARG A 138 -32.10 9.28 35.98
C ARG A 138 -31.50 7.85 36.07
N THR A 139 -30.15 7.86 36.13
CA THR A 139 -29.25 7.25 37.15
C THR A 139 -28.91 5.74 37.18
N HIS A 140 -27.72 5.50 37.75
CA HIS A 140 -27.15 4.26 38.29
C HIS A 140 -26.54 3.21 37.34
N SER A 141 -25.23 3.34 37.13
CA SER A 141 -24.28 2.22 37.32
C SER A 141 -24.41 1.68 38.77
N PRO A 142 -24.06 0.40 39.06
CA PRO A 142 -22.63 0.05 39.16
C PRO A 142 -22.23 -1.42 38.85
N SER A 143 -20.91 -1.61 38.83
CA SER A 143 -20.11 -2.80 39.23
C SER A 143 -20.36 -4.19 38.66
N ALA A 144 -19.24 -4.86 38.40
CA ALA A 144 -19.13 -6.32 38.26
C ALA A 144 -19.20 -7.05 39.61
N ALA A 145 -19.67 -8.30 39.54
CA ALA A 145 -19.30 -9.51 40.31
C ALA A 145 -19.91 -10.68 39.50
N SER A 146 -19.17 -11.68 38.99
CA SER A 146 -18.58 -12.81 39.71
C SER A 146 -19.54 -13.49 40.70
N ASP A 147 -20.06 -14.67 40.32
CA ASP A 147 -19.75 -15.91 41.03
C ASP A 147 -20.24 -17.15 40.26
N ASP A 148 -19.65 -18.30 40.60
CA ASP A 148 -20.05 -19.64 40.15
C ASP A 148 -21.46 -20.03 40.65
N ALA A 149 -22.12 -20.96 39.96
CA ALA A 149 -22.30 -22.33 40.48
C ALA A 149 -23.31 -23.21 39.70
N LEU A 150 -23.15 -24.52 39.92
CA LEU A 150 -24.17 -25.57 39.89
C LEU A 150 -24.89 -25.87 38.56
N ALA A 151 -24.35 -26.88 37.87
CA ALA A 151 -25.07 -27.64 36.87
C ALA A 151 -26.30 -28.36 37.47
N THR A 152 -27.40 -28.38 36.71
CA THR A 152 -28.49 -29.36 36.88
C THR A 152 -28.81 -29.98 35.53
N ALA A 153 -28.98 -31.30 35.49
CA ALA A 153 -29.08 -32.05 34.24
C ALA A 153 -30.54 -32.15 33.76
N ALA A 154 -30.78 -31.75 32.50
CA ALA A 154 -32.05 -31.95 31.80
C ALA A 154 -31.79 -32.56 30.41
N LYS A 155 -32.41 -33.72 30.13
CA LYS A 155 -32.39 -34.35 28.79
C LYS A 155 -33.50 -33.77 27.90
N PRO A 156 -33.19 -33.29 26.69
CA PRO A 156 -34.18 -33.12 25.62
C PRO A 156 -34.56 -34.47 24.97
N PRO A 157 -35.70 -34.56 24.25
CA PRO A 157 -36.15 -35.77 23.56
C PRO A 157 -35.48 -35.96 22.17
N PRO A 158 -35.57 -37.15 21.56
CA PRO A 158 -35.00 -37.42 20.24
C PRO A 158 -35.89 -36.87 19.10
N THR A 159 -35.47 -35.77 18.47
CA THR A 159 -36.02 -35.30 17.17
C THR A 159 -35.12 -35.72 16.02
N GLY A 160 -35.64 -36.58 15.13
CA GLY A 160 -34.91 -37.01 13.93
C GLY A 160 -34.91 -35.95 12.84
N ALA A 161 -33.72 -35.44 12.48
CA ALA A 161 -33.48 -34.61 11.31
C ALA A 161 -32.36 -35.23 10.46
N ARG A 162 -32.49 -35.17 9.12
CA ARG A 162 -31.43 -35.60 8.19
C ARG A 162 -30.48 -34.45 7.92
N GLU A 163 -29.41 -34.36 8.71
CA GLU A 163 -28.32 -33.41 8.42
C GLU A 163 -27.44 -33.93 7.29
N GLN A 164 -27.31 -33.15 6.21
CA GLN A 164 -26.36 -33.39 5.14
C GLN A 164 -25.02 -32.76 5.53
N HIS A 165 -24.10 -33.58 6.04
CA HIS A 165 -22.72 -33.14 6.28
C HIS A 165 -22.01 -32.86 4.95
N PRO A 166 -21.27 -31.73 4.80
CA PRO A 166 -20.27 -31.60 3.75
C PRO A 166 -19.13 -32.60 4.04
N ALA A 167 -18.75 -33.39 3.04
CA ALA A 167 -17.80 -34.48 3.25
C ALA A 167 -16.36 -33.96 3.42
N THR A 168 -15.83 -34.01 4.63
CA THR A 168 -14.39 -33.91 4.88
C THR A 168 -13.70 -35.17 4.34
N HIS A 169 -13.01 -35.03 3.20
CA HIS A 169 -12.27 -36.14 2.61
C HIS A 169 -11.04 -36.50 3.46
N PRO A 170 -10.91 -37.75 3.95
CA PRO A 170 -9.65 -38.21 4.54
C PRO A 170 -8.59 -38.37 3.45
N ALA A 171 -7.32 -38.14 3.79
CA ALA A 171 -6.22 -38.23 2.84
C ALA A 171 -6.11 -39.63 2.21
N PRO A 172 -6.01 -39.76 0.87
CA PRO A 172 -6.00 -41.04 0.19
C PRO A 172 -4.71 -41.81 0.46
N THR A 173 -4.83 -43.03 0.98
CA THR A 173 -3.71 -43.98 1.04
C THR A 173 -3.25 -44.33 -0.37
N ARG A 174 -1.97 -44.08 -0.68
CA ARG A 174 -1.38 -44.34 -2.00
C ARG A 174 -1.48 -45.82 -2.38
N LYS A 175 -2.49 -46.16 -3.18
CA LYS A 175 -2.46 -47.31 -4.09
C LYS A 175 -1.81 -46.86 -5.39
N ALA A 176 -0.86 -47.65 -5.90
CA ALA A 176 -0.17 -47.30 -7.16
C ALA A 176 -1.17 -47.31 -8.33
N ILE A 177 -1.36 -46.16 -8.94
CA ILE A 177 -2.00 -45.97 -10.24
C ILE A 177 -0.88 -45.56 -11.20
N SER A 178 -0.89 -46.10 -12.42
CA SER A 178 0.11 -45.77 -13.43
C SER A 178 -0.33 -44.60 -14.30
N GLY A 179 0.54 -43.60 -14.43
CA GLY A 179 0.42 -42.41 -15.27
C GLY A 179 1.72 -41.59 -15.18
N PRO A 180 1.88 -40.53 -16.00
CA PRO A 180 2.91 -39.53 -15.75
C PRO A 180 2.59 -38.78 -14.46
N ALA A 181 3.61 -38.39 -13.71
CA ALA A 181 3.48 -37.71 -12.43
C ALA A 181 2.72 -36.39 -12.56
N THR A 182 2.87 -35.68 -13.68
CA THR A 182 2.12 -34.45 -14.01
C THR A 182 0.61 -34.68 -14.13
N LEU A 183 0.16 -35.73 -14.82
CA LEU A 183 -1.27 -36.05 -14.93
C LEU A 183 -1.84 -36.51 -13.60
N ASP A 184 -1.12 -37.34 -12.86
CA ASP A 184 -1.61 -37.90 -11.61
C ASP A 184 -1.61 -36.86 -10.48
N ALA A 185 -0.71 -35.87 -10.55
CA ALA A 185 -0.82 -34.63 -9.79
C ALA A 185 -2.05 -33.80 -10.21
N LEU A 186 -2.29 -33.57 -11.51
CA LEU A 186 -3.47 -32.83 -11.99
C LEU A 186 -4.79 -33.46 -11.50
N VAL A 187 -4.88 -34.79 -11.56
CA VAL A 187 -6.02 -35.59 -11.08
C VAL A 187 -6.20 -35.44 -9.57
N ALA A 188 -5.12 -35.53 -8.79
CA ALA A 188 -5.17 -35.37 -7.33
C ALA A 188 -5.53 -33.94 -6.90
N CYS A 189 -4.97 -32.93 -7.57
CA CYS A 189 -5.19 -31.52 -7.28
C CYS A 189 -6.63 -31.05 -7.51
N PHE A 190 -7.28 -31.55 -8.56
CA PHE A 190 -8.64 -31.11 -8.96
C PHE A 190 -9.73 -32.17 -8.74
N GLY A 191 -9.39 -33.33 -8.15
CA GLY A 191 -10.34 -34.39 -7.81
C GLY A 191 -10.98 -35.07 -9.03
N LEU A 192 -10.24 -35.19 -10.14
CA LEU A 192 -10.79 -35.65 -11.41
C LEU A 192 -11.21 -37.13 -11.37
N SER A 193 -12.40 -37.44 -11.86
CA SER A 193 -12.85 -38.82 -12.10
C SER A 193 -12.08 -39.51 -13.23
N THR A 194 -12.21 -40.84 -13.34
CA THR A 194 -11.64 -41.64 -14.44
C THR A 194 -11.98 -41.06 -15.81
N PHE A 195 -13.26 -40.71 -16.02
CA PHE A 195 -13.76 -40.13 -17.26
C PHE A 195 -13.20 -38.72 -17.52
N GLU A 196 -13.05 -37.89 -16.48
CA GLU A 196 -12.47 -36.54 -16.62
C GLU A 196 -10.95 -36.59 -16.90
N ARG A 197 -10.21 -37.54 -16.30
CA ARG A 197 -8.80 -37.85 -16.66
C ARG A 197 -8.69 -38.28 -18.13
N GLN A 198 -9.61 -39.12 -18.61
CA GLN A 198 -9.63 -39.55 -20.01
C GLN A 198 -10.08 -38.44 -20.98
N LEU A 199 -10.95 -37.51 -20.56
CA LEU A 199 -11.32 -36.32 -21.33
C LEU A 199 -10.13 -35.35 -21.52
N VAL A 200 -9.37 -35.06 -20.46
CA VAL A 200 -8.15 -34.24 -20.55
C VAL A 200 -7.12 -34.90 -21.47
N LEU A 201 -6.91 -36.21 -21.34
CA LEU A 201 -6.03 -36.97 -22.26
C LEU A 201 -6.52 -36.97 -23.71
N LEU A 202 -7.83 -37.08 -23.96
CA LEU A 202 -8.39 -37.03 -25.32
C LEU A 202 -8.24 -35.63 -25.94
N ALA A 203 -8.40 -34.57 -25.14
CA ALA A 203 -8.18 -33.20 -25.57
C ALA A 203 -6.69 -32.92 -25.84
N ALA A 204 -5.78 -33.40 -24.98
CA ALA A 204 -4.34 -33.33 -25.20
C ALA A 204 -3.90 -34.13 -26.44
N ALA A 205 -4.50 -35.30 -26.70
CA ALA A 205 -4.19 -36.14 -27.85
C ALA A 205 -4.38 -35.42 -29.19
N ALA A 206 -5.34 -34.50 -29.29
CA ALA A 206 -5.59 -33.72 -30.52
C ALA A 206 -4.47 -32.74 -30.87
N GLU A 207 -3.69 -32.30 -29.89
CA GLU A 207 -2.57 -31.37 -30.08
C GLU A 207 -1.19 -32.10 -30.02
N LEU A 208 -1.11 -33.30 -29.41
CA LEU A 208 0.13 -34.07 -29.22
C LEU A 208 0.32 -35.25 -30.20
N ASP A 209 -0.76 -35.84 -30.75
CA ASP A 209 -0.68 -37.00 -31.66
C ASP A 209 -1.20 -36.64 -33.07
N PRO A 210 -0.37 -36.77 -34.13
CA PRO A 210 -0.74 -36.34 -35.48
C PRO A 210 -1.80 -37.24 -36.14
N THR A 211 -2.15 -38.38 -35.55
CA THR A 211 -3.20 -39.30 -36.03
C THR A 211 -4.53 -39.09 -35.32
N ALA A 212 -4.56 -38.41 -34.16
CA ALA A 212 -5.76 -38.21 -33.35
C ALA A 212 -6.93 -37.60 -34.14
N ALA A 213 -6.64 -36.61 -35.00
CA ALA A 213 -7.63 -35.99 -35.87
C ALA A 213 -8.35 -37.01 -36.79
N ALA A 214 -7.60 -37.94 -37.39
CA ALA A 214 -8.16 -38.99 -38.24
C ALA A 214 -8.93 -40.05 -37.42
N ARG A 215 -8.43 -40.42 -36.23
CA ARG A 215 -9.11 -41.35 -35.31
C ARG A 215 -10.44 -40.76 -34.81
N CYS A 216 -10.48 -39.48 -34.48
CA CYS A 216 -11.71 -38.76 -34.09
C CYS A 216 -12.76 -38.75 -35.21
N ALA A 217 -12.37 -38.48 -36.46
CA ALA A 217 -13.29 -38.51 -37.60
C ALA A 217 -13.85 -39.92 -37.86
N ALA A 218 -12.99 -40.94 -37.82
CA ALA A 218 -13.38 -42.33 -37.99
C ALA A 218 -14.33 -42.82 -36.87
N ALA A 219 -14.03 -42.51 -35.60
CA ALA A 219 -14.86 -42.89 -34.47
C ALA A 219 -16.17 -42.10 -34.36
N SER A 220 -16.21 -40.87 -34.89
CA SER A 220 -17.44 -40.06 -34.97
C SER A 220 -18.35 -40.46 -36.14
N GLY A 221 -17.87 -41.29 -37.07
CA GLY A 221 -18.58 -41.63 -38.31
C GLY A 221 -18.76 -40.46 -39.29
N ASP A 222 -18.00 -39.39 -39.11
CA ASP A 222 -18.18 -38.11 -39.81
C ASP A 222 -16.79 -37.56 -40.22
N PRO A 223 -16.43 -37.58 -41.51
CA PRO A 223 -15.15 -37.08 -42.01
C PRO A 223 -14.85 -35.62 -41.67
N THR A 224 -15.85 -34.82 -41.30
CA THR A 224 -15.67 -33.40 -40.92
C THR A 224 -15.34 -33.20 -39.45
N ARG A 225 -15.51 -34.22 -38.59
CA ARG A 225 -15.24 -34.17 -37.15
C ARG A 225 -13.84 -34.65 -36.80
N THR A 226 -12.85 -33.95 -37.34
CA THR A 226 -11.43 -34.24 -37.17
C THR A 226 -10.87 -33.86 -35.79
N TYR A 227 -11.70 -33.90 -34.74
CA TYR A 227 -11.39 -33.35 -33.42
C TYR A 227 -12.21 -34.01 -32.29
N PRO A 228 -11.73 -33.98 -31.03
CA PRO A 228 -12.49 -34.42 -29.87
C PRO A 228 -13.81 -33.69 -29.68
N THR A 229 -14.86 -34.43 -29.35
CA THR A 229 -16.16 -33.90 -28.94
C THR A 229 -16.65 -34.65 -27.70
N PHE A 230 -17.50 -34.02 -26.90
CA PHE A 230 -18.02 -34.67 -25.69
C PHE A 230 -18.94 -35.87 -26.01
N SER A 231 -19.66 -35.84 -27.15
CA SER A 231 -20.44 -36.99 -27.62
C SER A 231 -19.57 -38.18 -28.01
N LEU A 232 -18.41 -37.95 -28.67
CA LEU A 232 -17.41 -39.00 -28.91
C LEU A 232 -16.88 -39.56 -27.58
N ALA A 233 -16.54 -38.68 -26.64
CA ALA A 233 -16.04 -39.09 -25.33
C ALA A 233 -17.04 -39.97 -24.56
N LEU A 234 -18.30 -39.54 -24.45
CA LEU A 234 -19.39 -40.30 -23.81
C LEU A 234 -19.62 -41.69 -24.44
N ALA A 235 -19.26 -41.87 -25.71
CA ALA A 235 -19.49 -43.11 -26.45
C ALA A 235 -18.27 -44.07 -26.46
N ALA A 236 -17.05 -43.52 -26.33
CA ALA A 236 -15.80 -44.26 -26.51
C ALA A 236 -14.96 -44.47 -25.25
N LEU A 237 -15.17 -43.68 -24.18
CA LEU A 237 -14.37 -43.71 -22.96
C LEU A 237 -15.04 -44.52 -21.83
N ASP A 238 -14.29 -44.76 -20.75
CA ASP A 238 -14.77 -45.50 -19.58
C ASP A 238 -15.54 -44.59 -18.60
N GLU A 239 -16.47 -45.17 -17.85
CA GLU A 239 -17.25 -44.49 -16.78
C GLU A 239 -17.92 -43.14 -17.18
N PRO A 240 -18.54 -43.03 -18.38
CA PRO A 240 -19.02 -41.75 -18.91
C PRO A 240 -20.16 -41.13 -18.08
N HIS A 241 -20.02 -39.83 -17.75
CA HIS A 241 -21.03 -39.08 -16.99
C HIS A 241 -21.27 -37.68 -17.56
N TRP A 242 -22.54 -37.26 -17.59
CA TRP A 242 -22.97 -35.95 -18.10
C TRP A 242 -22.51 -34.76 -17.23
N SER A 243 -22.16 -35.01 -15.97
CA SER A 243 -21.71 -33.99 -15.01
C SER A 243 -20.38 -33.33 -15.41
N ALA A 244 -19.52 -34.03 -16.16
CA ALA A 244 -18.15 -33.61 -16.51
C ALA A 244 -18.02 -32.27 -17.27
N LEU A 245 -19.09 -31.76 -17.89
CA LEU A 245 -19.11 -30.43 -18.56
C LEU A 245 -20.17 -29.47 -17.98
N THR A 246 -20.63 -29.72 -16.75
CA THR A 246 -21.39 -28.70 -16.00
C THR A 246 -20.47 -27.53 -15.62
N PRO A 247 -20.97 -26.27 -15.52
CA PRO A 247 -20.13 -25.12 -15.17
C PRO A 247 -19.41 -25.22 -13.81
N VAL A 248 -19.89 -26.10 -12.92
CA VAL A 248 -19.32 -26.35 -11.58
C VAL A 248 -18.32 -27.52 -11.54
N SER A 249 -18.30 -28.38 -12.56
CA SER A 249 -17.37 -29.52 -12.65
C SER A 249 -15.91 -29.07 -12.81
N PRO A 250 -14.91 -29.85 -12.37
CA PRO A 250 -13.51 -29.46 -12.42
C PRO A 250 -13.03 -29.00 -13.80
N LEU A 251 -13.43 -29.70 -14.88
CA LEU A 251 -12.96 -29.42 -16.24
C LEU A 251 -13.28 -28.01 -16.72
N ARG A 252 -14.52 -27.53 -16.50
CA ARG A 252 -14.93 -26.17 -16.87
C ARG A 252 -14.64 -25.15 -15.78
N ARG A 253 -14.86 -25.49 -14.50
CA ARG A 253 -14.62 -24.58 -13.37
C ARG A 253 -13.17 -24.08 -13.37
N TRP A 254 -12.22 -24.98 -13.56
CA TRP A 254 -10.79 -24.67 -13.54
C TRP A 254 -10.19 -24.45 -14.94
N ARG A 255 -10.99 -24.36 -16.01
CA ARG A 255 -10.49 -24.29 -17.40
C ARG A 255 -9.36 -25.29 -17.67
N LEU A 256 -9.63 -26.57 -17.42
CA LEU A 256 -8.72 -27.65 -17.84
C LEU A 256 -8.97 -28.02 -19.30
N THR A 257 -10.23 -27.88 -19.72
CA THR A 257 -10.65 -27.99 -21.12
C THR A 257 -11.64 -26.88 -21.47
N GLU A 258 -11.53 -26.35 -22.68
CA GLU A 258 -12.44 -25.33 -23.23
C GLU A 258 -13.27 -25.91 -24.40
N LEU A 259 -14.37 -25.25 -24.73
CA LEU A 259 -15.24 -25.58 -25.87
C LEU A 259 -15.25 -24.40 -26.85
N ASP A 260 -15.04 -24.64 -28.14
CA ASP A 260 -15.07 -23.58 -29.17
C ASP A 260 -16.48 -22.95 -29.33
N ASP A 261 -17.53 -23.60 -28.82
CA ASP A 261 -18.93 -23.13 -28.84
C ASP A 261 -19.69 -23.71 -27.63
N GLU A 262 -19.91 -22.90 -26.60
CA GLU A 262 -20.64 -23.32 -25.39
C GLU A 262 -22.14 -23.58 -25.63
N THR A 263 -22.72 -23.14 -26.76
CA THR A 263 -24.12 -23.46 -27.11
C THR A 263 -24.28 -24.91 -27.59
N ARG A 264 -23.18 -25.58 -27.97
CA ARG A 264 -23.16 -26.93 -28.55
C ARG A 264 -22.34 -27.91 -27.71
N LEU A 265 -22.62 -27.97 -26.41
CA LEU A 265 -21.90 -28.74 -25.38
C LEU A 265 -21.48 -30.17 -25.76
N THR A 266 -22.26 -30.88 -26.58
CA THR A 266 -21.99 -32.27 -26.99
C THR A 266 -21.18 -32.41 -28.27
N THR A 267 -21.29 -31.46 -29.21
CA THR A 267 -20.77 -31.59 -30.59
C THR A 267 -19.73 -30.54 -30.97
N SER A 268 -19.55 -29.51 -30.14
CA SER A 268 -18.44 -28.56 -30.28
C SER A 268 -17.08 -29.25 -30.04
N ARG A 269 -16.01 -28.65 -30.58
CA ARG A 269 -14.63 -29.10 -30.35
C ARG A 269 -14.27 -28.90 -28.89
N LEU A 270 -13.87 -29.99 -28.24
CA LEU A 270 -13.23 -29.98 -26.94
C LEU A 270 -11.73 -29.75 -27.12
N ARG A 271 -11.18 -28.76 -26.40
CA ARG A 271 -9.77 -28.37 -26.45
C ARG A 271 -9.18 -28.42 -25.05
N ILE A 272 -7.88 -28.68 -24.95
CA ILE A 272 -7.13 -28.49 -23.71
C ILE A 272 -6.71 -27.02 -23.58
N ASP A 273 -6.72 -26.49 -22.36
CA ASP A 273 -6.16 -25.16 -22.09
C ASP A 273 -4.62 -25.22 -22.19
N GLU A 274 -4.00 -24.30 -22.93
CA GLU A 274 -2.57 -24.33 -23.30
C GLU A 274 -1.65 -24.50 -22.07
N ARG A 275 -1.97 -23.78 -20.99
CA ARG A 275 -1.21 -23.80 -19.73
C ARG A 275 -1.28 -25.16 -19.02
N ILE A 276 -2.35 -25.94 -19.25
CA ILE A 276 -2.52 -27.31 -18.76
C ILE A 276 -1.84 -28.33 -19.68
N LEU A 277 -1.85 -28.11 -21.00
CA LEU A 277 -1.10 -28.92 -21.96
C LEU A 277 0.41 -28.90 -21.64
N HIS A 278 0.97 -27.72 -21.44
CA HIS A 278 2.38 -27.56 -21.04
C HIS A 278 2.67 -28.11 -19.64
N PHE A 279 1.73 -28.04 -18.70
CA PHE A 279 1.87 -28.68 -17.38
C PHE A 279 2.03 -30.20 -17.51
N LEU A 280 1.17 -30.84 -18.32
CA LEU A 280 1.26 -32.28 -18.58
C LEU A 280 2.59 -32.65 -19.24
N ALA A 281 3.06 -31.82 -20.17
CA ALA A 281 4.35 -31.97 -20.86
C ALA A 281 5.60 -31.64 -20.00
N GLY A 282 5.44 -31.38 -18.69
CA GLY A 282 6.57 -31.15 -17.78
C GLY A 282 7.15 -29.73 -17.80
N SER A 283 6.45 -28.76 -18.39
CA SER A 283 6.89 -27.36 -18.48
C SER A 283 6.02 -26.43 -17.62
N PRO A 284 6.32 -26.25 -16.31
CA PRO A 284 5.58 -25.37 -15.41
C PRO A 284 6.00 -23.90 -15.54
N TYR A 285 5.04 -23.02 -15.84
CA TYR A 285 5.17 -21.56 -15.83
C TYR A 285 3.88 -20.96 -15.25
N LEU A 286 3.80 -19.63 -15.08
CA LEU A 286 2.57 -18.94 -14.66
C LEU A 286 1.64 -18.75 -15.87
N ASP A 287 0.31 -18.90 -15.73
CA ASP A 287 -0.61 -18.59 -16.84
C ASP A 287 -0.37 -17.16 -17.36
N ALA A 288 -0.19 -17.02 -18.68
CA ALA A 288 0.12 -15.74 -19.32
C ALA A 288 -0.96 -14.68 -19.13
N ARG A 289 -2.22 -15.08 -18.86
CA ARG A 289 -3.34 -14.19 -18.50
C ARG A 289 -3.17 -13.52 -17.12
N LEU A 290 -2.20 -13.97 -16.31
CA LEU A 290 -1.80 -13.36 -15.03
C LEU A 290 -0.50 -12.53 -15.13
N HIS A 291 0.17 -12.53 -16.29
CA HIS A 291 1.33 -11.67 -16.49
C HIS A 291 0.91 -10.19 -16.47
N GLY A 292 1.75 -9.32 -15.90
CA GLY A 292 1.43 -7.92 -15.63
C GLY A 292 0.67 -7.70 -14.31
N LEU A 293 -0.30 -8.57 -13.99
CA LEU A 293 -1.06 -8.51 -12.73
C LEU A 293 -0.30 -9.10 -11.52
N LEU A 294 0.68 -9.99 -11.78
CA LEU A 294 1.46 -10.66 -10.74
C LEU A 294 2.97 -10.43 -10.90
N ARG A 295 3.62 -9.97 -9.82
CA ARG A 295 5.09 -10.04 -9.66
C ARG A 295 5.49 -11.13 -8.68
N ARG A 296 6.55 -11.89 -8.98
CA ARG A 296 7.10 -12.90 -8.06
C ARG A 296 8.00 -12.23 -7.03
N ALA A 297 7.72 -12.40 -5.75
CA ALA A 297 8.59 -11.94 -4.67
C ALA A 297 9.68 -12.98 -4.36
N GLN A 298 10.88 -12.51 -4.01
CA GLN A 298 11.98 -13.34 -3.54
C GLN A 298 12.16 -13.15 -2.03
N ALA A 299 12.37 -14.26 -1.31
CA ALA A 299 12.66 -14.19 0.13
C ALA A 299 14.11 -13.76 0.37
N PRO A 300 14.38 -12.77 1.26
CA PRO A 300 15.74 -12.31 1.53
C PRO A 300 16.61 -13.44 2.11
N ARG A 301 17.93 -13.38 1.88
CA ARG A 301 18.88 -14.41 2.38
C ARG A 301 18.85 -14.52 3.89
N THR A 302 18.95 -13.38 4.57
CA THR A 302 18.87 -13.20 6.01
C THR A 302 17.61 -12.40 6.37
N LEU A 303 17.08 -12.62 7.58
CA LEU A 303 15.94 -11.87 8.12
C LEU A 303 16.12 -11.78 9.65
N PRO A 304 15.86 -10.62 10.30
CA PRO A 304 15.94 -10.49 11.76
C PRO A 304 15.10 -11.52 12.50
N ALA A 305 15.46 -11.89 13.73
CA ALA A 305 14.77 -12.91 14.51
C ALA A 305 13.31 -12.53 14.85
N SER A 306 13.01 -11.25 15.05
CA SER A 306 11.65 -10.74 15.24
C SER A 306 10.81 -10.85 13.97
N TYR A 307 11.36 -10.50 12.81
CA TYR A 307 10.70 -10.67 11.52
C TYR A 307 10.59 -12.16 11.13
N GLY A 308 11.57 -12.98 11.53
CA GLY A 308 11.54 -14.44 11.42
C GLY A 308 10.37 -15.03 12.19
N ARG A 309 10.17 -14.62 13.46
CA ARG A 309 9.01 -15.03 14.28
C ARG A 309 7.68 -14.58 13.68
N ALA A 310 7.63 -13.41 13.03
CA ALA A 310 6.44 -12.98 12.28
C ALA A 310 6.19 -13.87 11.05
N ALA A 311 7.23 -14.25 10.31
CA ALA A 311 7.13 -15.16 9.17
C ALA A 311 6.72 -16.59 9.56
N ASP A 312 7.13 -17.08 10.74
CA ASP A 312 6.66 -18.37 11.28
C ASP A 312 5.17 -18.37 11.60
N ARG A 313 4.64 -17.23 12.09
CA ARG A 313 3.19 -17.06 12.29
C ARG A 313 2.43 -17.02 10.96
N VAL A 314 2.92 -16.27 9.97
CA VAL A 314 2.34 -16.28 8.61
C VAL A 314 2.32 -17.71 8.03
N ALA A 315 3.41 -18.48 8.22
CA ALA A 315 3.46 -19.87 7.80
C ALA A 315 2.49 -20.79 8.58
N ALA A 316 2.28 -20.56 9.88
CA ALA A 316 1.30 -21.31 10.67
C ALA A 316 -0.14 -21.07 10.18
N GLY A 317 -0.51 -19.81 9.94
CA GLY A 317 -1.83 -19.42 9.41
C GLY A 317 -2.16 -19.97 8.01
N TRP A 318 -1.16 -20.47 7.26
CA TRP A 318 -1.37 -21.20 6.00
C TRP A 318 -1.41 -22.73 6.14
N ASN A 319 -1.05 -23.28 7.30
CA ASN A 319 -1.14 -24.72 7.58
C ASN A 319 -2.41 -25.09 8.36
N GLU A 320 -2.95 -24.15 9.16
CA GLU A 320 -4.16 -24.36 9.97
C GLU A 320 -5.48 -24.14 9.20
N SER A 321 -5.72 -24.93 8.15
CA SER A 321 -6.99 -24.88 7.40
C SER A 321 -8.17 -25.38 8.24
N ARG A 322 -8.95 -24.47 8.84
CA ARG A 322 -10.20 -24.79 9.58
C ARG A 322 -11.38 -23.98 9.01
N PRO A 323 -12.65 -24.43 9.13
CA PRO A 323 -13.81 -23.63 8.69
C PRO A 323 -13.92 -22.24 9.35
N GLU A 324 -13.36 -22.08 10.55
CA GLU A 324 -13.32 -20.83 11.32
C GLU A 324 -12.03 -20.03 11.09
N ALA A 325 -11.01 -20.67 10.50
CA ALA A 325 -9.68 -20.11 10.21
C ALA A 325 -9.30 -20.42 8.75
N PRO A 326 -9.74 -19.60 7.78
CA PRO A 326 -9.34 -19.74 6.37
C PRO A 326 -7.83 -19.53 6.21
N LEU A 327 -7.27 -19.98 5.06
CA LEU A 327 -5.85 -19.89 4.68
C LEU A 327 -5.38 -18.46 4.38
N ARG A 328 -5.64 -17.55 5.31
CA ARG A 328 -5.63 -16.11 5.19
C ARG A 328 -4.88 -15.55 6.39
N VAL A 329 -3.90 -14.68 6.13
CA VAL A 329 -3.19 -13.94 7.18
C VAL A 329 -3.25 -12.45 6.88
N GLU A 330 -3.65 -11.65 7.87
CA GLU A 330 -3.63 -10.19 7.80
C GLU A 330 -2.30 -9.70 8.38
N LEU A 331 -1.40 -9.21 7.53
CA LEU A 331 -0.06 -8.75 7.89
C LEU A 331 -0.07 -7.21 7.97
N VAL A 332 0.05 -6.67 9.18
CA VAL A 332 -0.26 -5.27 9.50
C VAL A 332 0.95 -4.51 10.02
N GLY A 333 1.09 -3.24 9.64
CA GLY A 333 2.14 -2.34 10.11
C GLY A 333 3.46 -2.49 9.37
N GLY A 334 4.46 -1.67 9.76
CA GLY A 334 5.72 -1.52 9.03
C GLY A 334 5.54 -0.91 7.64
N ASP A 335 6.59 -0.98 6.83
CA ASP A 335 6.54 -0.62 5.41
C ASP A 335 6.16 -1.82 4.51
N LEU A 336 5.91 -1.55 3.23
CA LEU A 336 5.46 -2.55 2.26
C LEU A 336 6.52 -3.62 1.92
N THR A 337 7.79 -3.21 1.84
CA THR A 337 8.92 -4.10 1.53
C THR A 337 9.16 -5.06 2.69
N THR A 338 9.11 -4.59 3.94
CA THR A 338 9.22 -5.43 5.14
C THR A 338 8.07 -6.43 5.25
N ARG A 339 6.83 -6.03 4.95
CA ARG A 339 5.70 -6.99 4.86
C ARG A 339 5.94 -8.04 3.78
N THR A 340 6.49 -7.64 2.63
CA THR A 340 6.86 -8.56 1.54
C THR A 340 7.98 -9.52 1.93
N ASP A 341 9.07 -9.05 2.55
CA ASP A 341 10.21 -9.86 3.02
C ASP A 341 9.76 -10.93 4.05
N ILE A 342 8.86 -10.57 4.96
CA ILE A 342 8.25 -11.47 5.95
C ILE A 342 7.40 -12.54 5.26
N ALA A 343 6.46 -12.15 4.39
CA ALA A 343 5.58 -13.09 3.70
C ALA A 343 6.33 -14.00 2.71
N ALA A 344 7.36 -13.48 2.02
CA ALA A 344 8.19 -14.27 1.12
C ALA A 344 9.02 -15.29 1.90
N THR A 345 9.53 -14.91 3.08
CA THR A 345 10.22 -15.83 3.98
C THR A 345 9.28 -16.92 4.52
N ALA A 346 8.04 -16.57 4.85
CA ALA A 346 7.01 -17.54 5.22
C ALA A 346 6.73 -18.53 4.07
N ALA A 347 6.59 -18.04 2.83
CA ALA A 347 6.34 -18.88 1.66
C ALA A 347 7.50 -19.85 1.42
N ARG A 348 8.75 -19.36 1.47
CA ARG A 348 9.95 -20.21 1.41
C ARG A 348 9.97 -21.29 2.49
N ARG A 349 9.46 -21.02 3.70
CA ARG A 349 9.38 -22.01 4.80
C ARG A 349 8.28 -23.05 4.62
N THR A 350 7.17 -22.71 3.96
CA THR A 350 6.11 -23.67 3.60
C THR A 350 6.34 -24.37 2.26
N GLY A 351 7.46 -24.09 1.58
CA GLY A 351 7.76 -24.62 0.25
C GLY A 351 7.01 -23.95 -0.89
N LEU A 352 6.36 -22.80 -0.62
CA LEU A 352 5.56 -22.05 -1.58
C LEU A 352 6.35 -20.95 -2.29
N ALA A 353 5.99 -20.65 -3.53
CA ALA A 353 6.39 -19.41 -4.21
C ALA A 353 5.44 -18.26 -3.83
N LEU A 354 5.96 -17.07 -3.48
CA LEU A 354 5.11 -15.90 -3.26
C LEU A 354 4.97 -15.08 -4.55
N TYR A 355 3.72 -14.82 -4.94
CA TYR A 355 3.36 -13.80 -5.93
C TYR A 355 2.65 -12.63 -5.24
N VAL A 356 2.73 -11.45 -5.86
CA VAL A 356 2.20 -10.19 -5.33
C VAL A 356 1.32 -9.52 -6.37
N MET A 357 0.17 -9.02 -5.92
CA MET A 357 -0.86 -8.30 -6.69
C MET A 357 -1.22 -7.01 -5.93
N ALA A 358 -1.53 -5.92 -6.63
CA ALA A 358 -2.10 -4.73 -5.97
C ALA A 358 -3.61 -4.93 -5.73
N SER A 359 -4.17 -4.22 -4.76
CA SER A 359 -5.63 -4.17 -4.56
C SER A 359 -6.40 -3.69 -5.78
N ASP A 360 -5.73 -2.93 -6.65
CA ASP A 360 -6.33 -2.20 -7.75
C ASP A 360 -6.36 -3.05 -9.04
N ASP A 361 -5.57 -4.14 -9.08
CA ASP A 361 -5.62 -5.19 -10.11
C ASP A 361 -6.85 -6.12 -9.96
N VAL A 362 -7.59 -6.01 -8.84
CA VAL A 362 -8.79 -6.83 -8.56
C VAL A 362 -10.01 -6.22 -9.24
N PRO A 363 -10.69 -6.90 -10.21
CA PRO A 363 -11.80 -6.29 -10.94
C PRO A 363 -13.00 -5.94 -10.05
N THR A 364 -13.64 -4.79 -10.31
CA THR A 364 -14.91 -4.42 -9.68
C THR A 364 -16.08 -5.28 -10.18
N ASP A 365 -16.08 -5.66 -11.47
CA ASP A 365 -17.05 -6.60 -12.01
C ASP A 365 -16.96 -7.97 -11.32
N ALA A 366 -18.13 -8.51 -11.00
CA ALA A 366 -18.25 -9.76 -10.27
C ALA A 366 -17.82 -10.99 -11.09
N ALA A 367 -18.05 -11.00 -12.41
CA ALA A 367 -17.69 -12.12 -13.26
C ALA A 367 -16.19 -12.09 -13.65
N GLU A 368 -15.58 -10.92 -13.77
CA GLU A 368 -14.12 -10.77 -13.95
C GLU A 368 -13.35 -11.16 -12.70
N ARG A 369 -13.77 -10.67 -11.52
CA ARG A 369 -13.18 -11.07 -10.24
C ARG A 369 -13.30 -12.56 -9.97
N ASP A 370 -14.44 -13.16 -10.27
CA ASP A 370 -14.70 -14.61 -10.13
C ASP A 370 -13.92 -15.45 -11.17
N ARG A 371 -13.63 -14.90 -12.35
CA ARG A 371 -12.68 -15.49 -13.32
C ARG A 371 -11.24 -15.42 -12.81
N LEU A 372 -10.79 -14.24 -12.33
CA LEU A 372 -9.45 -14.04 -11.78
C LEU A 372 -9.19 -14.93 -10.56
N ALA A 373 -10.13 -14.98 -9.61
CA ALA A 373 -10.01 -15.79 -8.40
C ALA A 373 -9.86 -17.29 -8.71
N ARG A 374 -10.64 -17.83 -9.66
CA ARG A 374 -10.49 -19.23 -10.08
C ARG A 374 -9.19 -19.49 -10.83
N LEU A 375 -8.76 -18.57 -11.70
CA LEU A 375 -7.51 -18.70 -12.44
C LEU A 375 -6.31 -18.69 -11.49
N TRP A 376 -6.27 -17.75 -10.54
CA TRP A 376 -5.25 -17.72 -9.49
C TRP A 376 -5.26 -18.99 -8.63
N GLN A 377 -6.44 -19.46 -8.19
CA GLN A 377 -6.55 -20.69 -7.41
C GLN A 377 -6.01 -21.92 -8.16
N ARG A 378 -6.25 -22.01 -9.48
CA ARG A 378 -5.69 -23.06 -10.33
C ARG A 378 -4.17 -23.00 -10.35
N GLU A 379 -3.59 -21.83 -10.59
CA GLU A 379 -2.13 -21.65 -10.65
C GLU A 379 -1.46 -21.85 -9.28
N ALA A 380 -2.08 -21.42 -8.19
CA ALA A 380 -1.57 -21.60 -6.83
C ALA A 380 -1.49 -23.08 -6.42
N VAL A 381 -2.42 -23.91 -6.91
CA VAL A 381 -2.41 -25.36 -6.72
C VAL A 381 -1.41 -26.07 -7.66
N LEU A 382 -1.18 -25.54 -8.87
CA LEU A 382 -0.26 -26.13 -9.86
C LEU A 382 1.21 -25.73 -9.68
N LEU A 383 1.50 -24.58 -9.08
CA LEU A 383 2.85 -24.00 -8.90
C LEU A 383 3.24 -23.83 -7.43
N PRO A 384 2.68 -24.66 -6.50
CA PRO A 384 2.64 -24.44 -5.06
C PRO A 384 2.89 -23.00 -4.62
N ALA A 385 1.87 -22.14 -4.73
CA ALA A 385 2.05 -20.71 -4.54
C ALA A 385 1.12 -20.08 -3.48
N ALA A 386 1.61 -18.98 -2.90
CA ALA A 386 0.86 -18.07 -2.05
C ALA A 386 0.73 -16.71 -2.74
N LEU A 387 -0.34 -15.98 -2.42
CA LEU A 387 -0.55 -14.59 -2.84
C LEU A 387 -0.30 -13.63 -1.68
N LEU A 388 0.35 -12.52 -1.96
CA LEU A 388 0.28 -11.32 -1.12
C LEU A 388 -0.48 -10.24 -1.88
N LEU A 389 -1.59 -9.78 -1.31
CA LEU A 389 -2.41 -8.71 -1.86
C LEU A 389 -2.08 -7.40 -1.13
N GLU A 390 -1.59 -6.41 -1.87
CA GLU A 390 -1.16 -5.11 -1.34
C GLU A 390 -2.34 -4.14 -1.32
N VAL A 391 -2.84 -3.82 -0.12
CA VAL A 391 -4.02 -2.96 0.06
C VAL A 391 -3.59 -1.51 0.20
N GLY A 392 -3.88 -0.71 -0.83
CA GLY A 392 -3.64 0.74 -0.87
C GLY A 392 -4.73 1.58 -0.20
N GLU A 393 -4.77 2.88 -0.55
CA GLU A 393 -5.95 3.72 -0.29
C GLU A 393 -6.92 3.59 -1.47
N MET A 394 -8.17 3.20 -1.17
CA MET A 394 -9.12 2.71 -2.16
C MET A 394 -10.50 3.35 -1.95
N ASP A 395 -11.30 3.45 -3.01
CA ASP A 395 -12.71 3.83 -2.88
C ASP A 395 -13.57 2.68 -2.33
N ARG A 396 -14.88 2.94 -2.16
CA ARG A 396 -15.83 1.99 -1.58
C ARG A 396 -16.15 0.80 -2.48
N GLU A 397 -16.13 0.98 -3.80
CA GLU A 397 -16.41 -0.09 -4.77
C GLU A 397 -15.19 -1.02 -4.87
N GLN A 398 -14.00 -0.45 -5.02
CA GLN A 398 -12.74 -1.21 -5.05
C GLN A 398 -12.48 -1.94 -3.72
N THR A 399 -12.85 -1.33 -2.58
CA THR A 399 -12.81 -1.99 -1.26
C THR A 399 -13.73 -3.21 -1.21
N ALA A 400 -14.98 -3.08 -1.69
CA ALA A 400 -15.95 -4.17 -1.69
C ALA A 400 -15.57 -5.30 -2.66
N ALA A 401 -14.99 -4.96 -3.82
CA ALA A 401 -14.43 -5.91 -4.77
C ALA A 401 -13.26 -6.71 -4.16
N THR A 402 -12.32 -6.01 -3.52
CA THR A 402 -11.17 -6.61 -2.82
C THR A 402 -11.60 -7.52 -1.67
N ASP A 403 -12.55 -7.11 -0.82
CA ASP A 403 -13.07 -7.98 0.24
C ASP A 403 -13.77 -9.23 -0.31
N ALA A 404 -14.53 -9.10 -1.41
CA ALA A 404 -15.14 -10.24 -2.08
C ALA A 404 -14.12 -11.20 -2.73
N PHE A 405 -12.95 -10.71 -3.15
CA PHE A 405 -11.84 -11.54 -3.63
C PHE A 405 -11.13 -12.26 -2.47
N ILE A 406 -10.82 -11.55 -1.38
CA ILE A 406 -10.19 -12.10 -0.18
C ILE A 406 -11.05 -13.19 0.46
N ASP A 407 -12.36 -12.96 0.60
CA ASP A 407 -13.28 -13.94 1.20
C ASP A 407 -13.56 -15.15 0.28
N ALA A 408 -13.25 -15.05 -1.02
CA ALA A 408 -13.36 -16.16 -1.97
C ALA A 408 -12.07 -17.01 -2.07
N ALA A 409 -10.98 -16.61 -1.40
CA ALA A 409 -9.67 -17.25 -1.50
C ALA A 409 -9.62 -18.60 -0.77
N ALA A 410 -9.55 -19.70 -1.55
CA ALA A 410 -9.37 -21.06 -1.06
C ALA A 410 -7.90 -21.54 -1.04
N VAL A 411 -6.94 -20.62 -1.16
CA VAL A 411 -5.49 -20.88 -1.27
C VAL A 411 -4.71 -19.90 -0.39
N PRO A 412 -3.46 -20.22 0.01
CA PRO A 412 -2.63 -19.37 0.87
C PRO A 412 -2.57 -17.89 0.43
N LEU A 413 -3.11 -17.01 1.29
CA LEU A 413 -3.22 -15.58 1.06
C LEU A 413 -2.64 -14.80 2.26
N VAL A 414 -1.87 -13.76 1.97
CA VAL A 414 -1.54 -12.66 2.90
C VAL A 414 -2.21 -11.39 2.39
N VAL A 415 -2.91 -10.69 3.28
CA VAL A 415 -3.41 -9.34 3.04
C VAL A 415 -2.45 -8.36 3.71
N SER A 416 -1.77 -7.56 2.91
CA SER A 416 -0.73 -6.61 3.34
C SER A 416 -1.34 -5.21 3.46
N SER A 417 -1.41 -4.65 4.67
CA SER A 417 -1.97 -3.31 4.90
C SER A 417 -1.20 -2.53 5.99
N PRO A 418 -1.19 -1.19 5.95
CA PRO A 418 -0.55 -0.38 6.99
C PRO A 418 -1.34 -0.47 8.31
N ASP A 419 -2.65 -0.24 8.24
CA ASP A 419 -3.59 -0.34 9.36
C ASP A 419 -4.42 -1.64 9.31
N PRO A 420 -4.98 -2.11 10.44
CA PRO A 420 -5.80 -3.33 10.46
C PRO A 420 -7.18 -3.06 9.85
N ARG A 421 -7.61 -3.91 8.90
CA ARG A 421 -8.81 -3.68 8.08
C ARG A 421 -10.11 -3.97 8.88
N PRO A 422 -11.15 -3.13 8.77
CA PRO A 422 -12.39 -3.26 9.55
C PRO A 422 -13.39 -4.26 8.93
N THR A 423 -12.97 -5.51 8.67
CA THR A 423 -13.85 -6.53 8.06
C THR A 423 -14.90 -7.09 9.04
N GLY A 424 -16.10 -7.39 8.56
CA GLY A 424 -17.22 -7.98 9.33
C GLY A 424 -17.28 -9.51 9.36
N ARG A 425 -16.20 -10.20 8.97
CA ARG A 425 -16.09 -11.67 8.80
C ARG A 425 -14.80 -12.20 9.46
N PRO A 426 -14.70 -13.52 9.74
CA PRO A 426 -13.52 -14.14 10.37
C PRO A 426 -12.23 -13.72 9.66
N ARG A 427 -11.25 -13.25 10.44
CA ARG A 427 -10.12 -12.49 9.87
C ARG A 427 -8.94 -13.34 9.41
N GLY A 428 -8.96 -14.66 9.66
CA GLY A 428 -7.76 -15.48 9.63
C GLY A 428 -6.84 -15.13 10.79
N GLU A 429 -5.55 -15.47 10.71
CA GLU A 429 -4.57 -14.97 11.69
C GLU A 429 -4.22 -13.50 11.41
N ARG A 430 -4.07 -12.68 12.46
CA ARG A 430 -3.49 -11.33 12.34
C ARG A 430 -2.07 -11.30 12.88
N VAL A 431 -1.11 -10.96 12.03
CA VAL A 431 0.30 -10.79 12.37
C VAL A 431 0.64 -9.31 12.26
N THR A 432 1.10 -8.71 13.35
CA THR A 432 1.66 -7.35 13.31
C THR A 432 3.16 -7.45 13.05
N VAL A 433 3.70 -6.62 12.15
CA VAL A 433 5.16 -6.46 11.98
C VAL A 433 5.72 -5.92 13.30
N PRO A 434 6.64 -6.63 13.98
CA PRO A 434 7.20 -6.16 15.24
C PRO A 434 8.20 -5.02 15.00
N GLY A 435 8.45 -4.22 16.04
CA GLY A 435 9.68 -3.42 16.08
C GLY A 435 10.90 -4.33 16.16
N LEU A 436 12.03 -3.88 15.62
CA LEU A 436 13.33 -4.49 15.86
C LEU A 436 13.91 -3.93 17.16
N ASP A 437 14.64 -4.74 17.92
CA ASP A 437 15.40 -4.23 19.06
C ASP A 437 16.77 -3.67 18.65
N ASP A 438 17.41 -2.91 19.54
CA ASP A 438 18.70 -2.25 19.26
C ASP A 438 19.84 -3.25 18.94
N THR A 439 19.71 -4.53 19.33
CA THR A 439 20.67 -5.61 18.97
C THR A 439 20.42 -6.10 17.54
N GLU A 440 19.15 -6.31 17.16
CA GLU A 440 18.78 -6.67 15.79
C GLU A 440 19.13 -5.54 14.81
N GLN A 441 18.91 -4.29 15.20
CA GLN A 441 19.36 -3.12 14.46
C GLN A 441 20.89 -3.12 14.31
N LEU A 442 21.65 -3.23 15.40
CA LEU A 442 23.11 -3.22 15.33
C LEU A 442 23.68 -4.34 14.43
N ALA A 443 23.07 -5.53 14.45
CA ALA A 443 23.43 -6.61 13.54
C ALA A 443 23.16 -6.28 12.06
N LEU A 444 22.04 -5.62 11.73
CA LEU A 444 21.73 -5.17 10.37
C LEU A 444 22.66 -4.07 9.87
N TRP A 445 22.98 -3.09 10.72
CA TRP A 445 23.96 -2.05 10.38
C TRP A 445 25.36 -2.65 10.21
N ALA A 446 25.78 -3.60 11.05
CA ALA A 446 27.05 -4.28 10.91
C ALA A 446 27.14 -5.14 9.62
N ASP A 447 26.09 -5.89 9.28
CA ASP A 447 26.00 -6.69 8.04
C ASP A 447 26.07 -5.80 6.79
N ALA A 448 25.30 -4.70 6.74
CA ALA A 448 25.25 -3.82 5.58
C ALA A 448 26.52 -2.96 5.37
N PHE A 449 27.24 -2.64 6.44
CA PHE A 449 28.44 -1.80 6.43
C PHE A 449 29.76 -2.59 6.57
N ALA A 450 29.72 -3.93 6.60
CA ALA A 450 30.88 -4.80 6.85
C ALA A 450 32.10 -4.52 5.94
N ASP A 451 31.85 -4.21 4.67
CA ASP A 451 32.89 -3.96 3.66
C ASP A 451 33.33 -2.48 3.59
N ILE A 452 32.81 -1.60 4.46
CA ILE A 452 33.05 -0.14 4.39
C ILE A 452 34.18 0.25 5.36
N PRO A 453 35.33 0.76 4.86
CA PRO A 453 36.50 1.00 5.68
C PRO A 453 36.32 2.14 6.70
N ARG A 454 37.12 2.09 7.77
CA ARG A 454 37.20 3.07 8.88
C ARG A 454 35.95 3.19 9.78
N ILE A 455 34.81 2.59 9.45
CA ILE A 455 33.62 2.56 10.31
C ILE A 455 33.83 1.54 11.45
N GLN A 456 33.55 1.97 12.68
CA GLN A 456 33.70 1.14 13.89
C GLN A 456 32.34 0.84 14.53
N GLU A 457 32.26 -0.22 15.35
CA GLU A 457 31.01 -0.60 16.03
C GLU A 457 30.42 0.54 16.89
N GLY A 458 31.26 1.36 17.53
CA GLY A 458 30.80 2.54 18.27
C GLY A 458 30.08 3.58 17.40
N HIS A 459 30.47 3.70 16.13
CA HIS A 459 29.80 4.59 15.17
C HIS A 459 28.43 4.00 14.78
N LEU A 460 28.36 2.69 14.56
CA LEU A 460 27.11 1.97 14.29
C LEU A 460 26.14 2.03 15.47
N ARG A 461 26.62 1.93 16.72
CA ARG A 461 25.78 2.12 17.92
C ARG A 461 25.18 3.53 18.00
N SER A 462 25.92 4.56 17.60
CA SER A 462 25.39 5.94 17.47
C SER A 462 24.26 6.01 16.43
N LEU A 463 24.45 5.38 15.27
CA LEU A 463 23.41 5.28 14.23
C LEU A 463 22.17 4.53 14.75
N VAL A 464 22.31 3.41 15.44
CA VAL A 464 21.19 2.64 16.02
C VAL A 464 20.43 3.41 17.11
N ALA A 465 21.13 4.22 17.91
CA ALA A 465 20.51 5.10 18.90
C ALA A 465 19.72 6.25 18.26
N GLN A 466 20.04 6.61 17.02
CA GLN A 466 19.41 7.69 16.25
C GLN A 466 18.28 7.21 15.32
N PHE A 467 18.53 6.14 14.58
CA PHE A 467 17.76 5.69 13.42
C PHE A 467 17.19 4.29 13.66
N GLN A 468 15.90 4.11 13.38
CA GLN A 468 15.20 2.83 13.51
C GLN A 468 14.66 2.43 12.14
N LEU A 469 15.59 2.02 11.27
CA LEU A 469 15.34 1.80 9.85
C LEU A 469 14.99 0.34 9.53
N PRO A 470 14.13 0.10 8.52
CA PRO A 470 13.93 -1.24 7.96
C PRO A 470 15.21 -1.80 7.29
N PRO A 471 15.39 -3.12 7.23
CA PRO A 471 16.59 -3.76 6.66
C PRO A 471 16.94 -3.32 5.23
N HIS A 472 15.94 -3.09 4.38
CA HIS A 472 16.17 -2.67 3.00
C HIS A 472 16.68 -1.22 2.90
N VAL A 473 16.25 -0.35 3.82
CA VAL A 473 16.70 1.05 3.90
C VAL A 473 18.14 1.12 4.40
N ILE A 474 18.52 0.33 5.41
CA ILE A 474 19.91 0.22 5.89
C ILE A 474 20.85 -0.24 4.75
N ARG A 475 20.41 -1.22 3.94
CA ARG A 475 21.15 -1.68 2.76
C ARG A 475 21.27 -0.60 1.67
N SER A 476 20.25 0.24 1.50
CA SER A 476 20.28 1.38 0.58
C SER A 476 21.25 2.47 1.05
N ALA A 477 21.18 2.86 2.33
CA ALA A 477 22.12 3.79 2.96
C ALA A 477 23.58 3.32 2.80
N ALA A 478 23.86 2.04 3.08
CA ALA A 478 25.19 1.47 2.88
C ALA A 478 25.64 1.46 1.41
N ALA A 479 24.71 1.29 0.45
CA ALA A 479 25.01 1.36 -0.98
C ALA A 479 25.27 2.79 -1.45
N ALA A 480 24.57 3.79 -0.90
CA ALA A 480 24.87 5.20 -1.12
C ALA A 480 26.26 5.57 -0.59
N VAL A 481 26.59 5.19 0.66
CA VAL A 481 27.93 5.42 1.24
C VAL A 481 29.02 4.75 0.40
N ARG A 482 28.82 3.52 -0.09
CA ARG A 482 29.79 2.84 -0.98
C ARG A 482 29.98 3.50 -2.35
N ARG A 483 28.99 4.25 -2.85
CA ARG A 483 29.08 5.01 -4.10
C ARG A 483 29.71 6.39 -3.89
N ASP A 484 29.45 7.01 -2.75
CA ASP A 484 29.84 8.39 -2.46
C ASP A 484 31.16 8.50 -1.68
N LEU A 485 31.76 7.35 -1.32
CA LEU A 485 33.13 7.27 -0.80
C LEU A 485 34.14 7.61 -1.92
N PRO A 486 35.04 8.60 -1.74
CA PRO A 486 36.12 8.81 -2.69
C PRO A 486 37.17 7.70 -2.60
N ASP A 487 37.95 7.53 -3.67
CA ASP A 487 39.19 6.74 -3.63
C ASP A 487 40.13 7.25 -2.52
N ALA A 488 40.89 6.33 -1.94
CA ALA A 488 41.43 6.42 -0.57
C ALA A 488 42.43 7.55 -0.27
N ASP A 489 42.87 8.30 -1.29
CA ASP A 489 43.85 9.41 -1.21
C ASP A 489 43.20 10.80 -0.97
N THR A 490 41.88 10.88 -0.78
CA THR A 490 41.18 12.18 -0.64
C THR A 490 40.60 12.38 0.77
N ASP A 491 41.10 13.38 1.52
CA ASP A 491 40.64 13.80 2.86
C ASP A 491 39.21 14.43 2.89
N ALA A 492 38.36 14.13 1.91
CA ALA A 492 37.18 14.92 1.59
C ALA A 492 35.98 14.75 2.55
N LEU A 493 35.69 13.52 3.03
CA LEU A 493 34.61 13.24 3.99
C LEU A 493 34.96 12.04 4.89
N ASP A 494 34.47 12.08 6.14
CA ASP A 494 34.45 10.95 7.07
C ASP A 494 33.36 9.93 6.65
N PRO A 495 33.66 8.62 6.50
CA PRO A 495 32.66 7.57 6.27
C PRO A 495 31.53 7.55 7.31
N THR A 496 31.80 8.01 8.53
CA THR A 496 30.84 8.14 9.63
C THR A 496 29.80 9.23 9.37
N GLU A 497 30.26 10.39 8.90
CA GLU A 497 29.41 11.53 8.50
C GLU A 497 28.60 11.16 7.24
N LEU A 498 29.20 10.45 6.29
CA LEU A 498 28.47 9.89 5.14
C LEU A 498 27.38 8.90 5.56
N ALA A 499 27.66 8.01 6.53
CA ALA A 499 26.66 7.08 7.07
C ALA A 499 25.51 7.79 7.80
N TRP A 500 25.80 8.83 8.58
CA TRP A 500 24.78 9.67 9.22
C TRP A 500 23.92 10.41 8.18
N ARG A 501 24.54 11.02 7.17
CA ARG A 501 23.84 11.68 6.07
C ARG A 501 22.98 10.72 5.24
N ALA A 502 23.48 9.52 4.95
CA ALA A 502 22.70 8.49 4.26
C ALA A 502 21.49 8.05 5.10
N GLY A 503 21.67 7.88 6.41
CA GLY A 503 20.57 7.62 7.36
C GLY A 503 19.51 8.72 7.37
N LEU A 504 19.91 10.00 7.38
CA LEU A 504 19.00 11.13 7.24
C LEU A 504 18.27 11.13 5.90
N ILE A 505 19.00 11.03 4.78
CA ILE A 505 18.46 11.11 3.41
C ILE A 505 17.38 10.05 3.18
N GLU A 506 17.68 8.80 3.51
CA GLU A 506 16.76 7.67 3.37
C GLU A 506 15.54 7.79 4.30
N ALA A 507 15.71 8.40 5.47
CA ALA A 507 14.63 8.57 6.44
C ALA A 507 13.70 9.77 6.17
N ARG A 508 14.07 10.71 5.29
CA ARG A 508 13.18 11.80 4.83
C ARG A 508 11.94 11.27 4.09
N ILE A 509 12.01 10.06 3.54
CA ILE A 509 10.99 9.47 2.67
C ILE A 509 9.68 9.23 3.45
N GLY A 510 8.73 10.14 3.26
CA GLY A 510 7.39 10.15 3.85
C GLY A 510 7.12 11.25 4.90
N LEU A 511 8.08 12.11 5.22
CA LEU A 511 7.87 13.29 6.09
C LEU A 511 7.53 14.57 5.30
N ASP A 512 8.14 14.76 4.12
CA ASP A 512 7.97 15.96 3.30
C ASP A 512 6.51 16.18 2.81
N GLU A 513 5.64 15.15 2.84
CA GLU A 513 4.19 15.25 2.56
C GLU A 513 3.35 15.69 3.78
N LEU A 514 3.91 15.61 4.99
CA LEU A 514 3.17 15.70 6.26
C LEU A 514 3.56 16.91 7.12
N GLY A 515 4.58 17.67 6.72
CA GLY A 515 5.06 18.85 7.43
C GLY A 515 6.07 19.64 6.61
N ARG A 516 6.30 20.89 6.98
CA ARG A 516 7.27 21.76 6.30
C ARG A 516 8.67 21.46 6.84
N ARG A 517 9.55 20.89 5.99
CA ARG A 517 10.99 20.81 6.28
C ARG A 517 11.61 22.21 6.33
N ILE A 518 12.53 22.40 7.26
CA ILE A 518 13.53 23.49 7.28
C ILE A 518 14.90 22.83 7.39
N GLU A 519 15.80 23.20 6.49
CA GLU A 519 17.22 22.87 6.60
C GLU A 519 17.86 23.89 7.56
N PRO A 520 18.46 23.49 8.71
CA PRO A 520 18.81 24.45 9.76
C PRO A 520 20.01 25.35 9.41
N GLU A 521 19.76 26.63 9.16
CA GLU A 521 20.79 27.63 8.88
C GLU A 521 21.23 28.38 10.15
N ALA A 522 20.32 28.64 11.10
CA ALA A 522 20.61 29.40 12.31
C ALA A 522 21.53 28.67 13.31
N ALA A 523 22.47 29.41 13.92
CA ALA A 523 23.35 28.96 15.00
C ALA A 523 23.05 29.67 16.33
N TRP A 524 23.72 29.27 17.42
CA TRP A 524 23.56 29.93 18.74
C TRP A 524 23.83 31.43 18.70
N ASP A 525 24.70 31.89 17.80
CA ASP A 525 25.04 33.30 17.63
C ASP A 525 23.95 34.10 16.88
N ASP A 526 22.94 33.45 16.30
CA ASP A 526 21.75 34.11 15.75
C ASP A 526 20.64 34.29 16.81
N LEU A 527 20.69 33.49 17.88
CA LEU A 527 19.68 33.46 18.94
C LEU A 527 20.03 34.41 20.10
N VAL A 528 19.12 35.35 20.38
CA VAL A 528 19.22 36.26 21.53
C VAL A 528 18.17 35.88 22.57
N LEU A 529 18.62 35.31 23.69
CA LEU A 529 17.81 34.96 24.85
C LEU A 529 18.64 35.07 26.13
N ALA A 530 18.03 35.55 27.22
CA ALA A 530 18.62 35.55 28.56
C ALA A 530 19.23 34.19 28.98
N ASP A 531 20.27 34.24 29.81
CA ASP A 531 21.13 33.10 30.18
C ASP A 531 20.40 31.91 30.81
N HIS A 532 19.19 32.09 31.35
CA HIS A 532 18.41 31.00 31.90
C HIS A 532 17.81 30.11 30.80
N GLN A 533 17.10 30.72 29.86
CA GLN A 533 16.54 30.07 28.67
C GLN A 533 17.65 29.40 27.85
N SER A 534 18.73 30.14 27.60
CA SER A 534 19.91 29.67 26.86
C SER A 534 20.67 28.53 27.54
N ARG A 535 20.47 28.29 28.84
CA ARG A 535 20.95 27.08 29.54
C ARG A 535 19.98 25.91 29.40
N ILE A 536 18.67 26.13 29.54
CA ILE A 536 17.67 25.05 29.38
C ILE A 536 17.74 24.47 27.95
N LEU A 537 17.82 25.31 26.92
CA LEU A 537 17.93 24.84 25.53
C LEU A 537 19.17 23.93 25.32
N ARG A 538 20.32 24.31 25.89
CA ARG A 538 21.54 23.49 25.87
C ARG A 538 21.40 22.20 26.69
N GLU A 539 20.64 22.21 27.78
CA GLU A 539 20.31 21.01 28.55
C GLU A 539 19.43 20.03 27.76
N VAL A 540 18.48 20.53 26.95
CA VAL A 540 17.66 19.68 26.05
C VAL A 540 18.54 19.05 24.96
N VAL A 541 19.43 19.84 24.32
CA VAL A 541 20.41 19.32 23.36
C VAL A 541 21.31 18.26 23.99
N ALA A 542 21.85 18.52 25.18
CA ALA A 542 22.71 17.57 25.88
C ALA A 542 21.99 16.25 26.19
N HIS A 543 20.71 16.30 26.57
CA HIS A 543 19.87 15.12 26.78
C HIS A 543 19.67 14.29 25.51
N VAL A 544 19.44 14.92 24.35
CA VAL A 544 19.30 14.19 23.08
C VAL A 544 20.66 13.60 22.66
N ARG A 545 21.75 14.37 22.76
CA ARG A 545 23.11 13.94 22.37
C ARG A 545 23.63 12.79 23.23
N GLN A 546 23.35 12.77 24.53
CA GLN A 546 23.83 11.75 25.47
C GLN A 546 22.88 10.55 25.65
N ARG A 547 21.80 10.45 24.85
CA ARG A 547 20.77 9.40 25.03
C ARG A 547 21.31 7.99 24.85
N ALA A 548 22.27 7.77 23.95
CA ALA A 548 22.91 6.45 23.76
C ALA A 548 23.62 6.00 25.04
N THR A 549 24.52 6.84 25.55
CA THR A 549 25.28 6.65 26.80
C THR A 549 24.35 6.35 27.98
N VAL A 550 23.33 7.18 28.22
CA VAL A 550 22.46 7.02 29.40
C VAL A 550 21.47 5.85 29.25
N HIS A 551 20.80 5.72 28.09
CA HIS A 551 19.74 4.73 27.94
C HIS A 551 20.28 3.32 27.64
N GLN A 552 21.34 3.19 26.83
CA GLN A 552 21.92 1.92 26.42
C GLN A 552 23.11 1.53 27.32
N GLU A 553 24.19 2.32 27.34
CA GLU A 553 25.43 1.92 28.04
C GLU A 553 25.27 1.88 29.56
N TRP A 554 24.56 2.86 30.14
CA TRP A 554 24.22 2.87 31.56
C TRP A 554 22.89 2.13 31.87
N GLY A 555 22.27 1.54 30.85
CA GLY A 555 21.12 0.63 30.98
C GLY A 555 19.79 1.26 31.45
N PHE A 556 19.66 2.60 31.49
CA PHE A 556 18.44 3.23 32.03
C PHE A 556 17.17 2.86 31.26
N ALA A 557 17.25 2.46 29.97
CA ALA A 557 16.09 2.02 29.20
C ALA A 557 15.39 0.78 29.77
N ALA A 558 16.14 -0.15 30.38
CA ALA A 558 15.57 -1.35 30.99
C ALA A 558 14.71 -1.02 32.25
N THR A 559 15.06 0.08 32.93
CA THR A 559 14.34 0.58 34.11
C THR A 559 13.19 1.50 33.71
N LEU A 560 13.44 2.44 32.79
CA LEU A 560 12.48 3.42 32.27
C LEU A 560 11.62 2.81 31.15
N ARG A 561 10.65 1.97 31.53
CA ARG A 561 9.74 1.25 30.60
C ARG A 561 8.92 2.14 29.64
N ARG A 562 8.92 3.47 29.82
CA ARG A 562 8.28 4.50 28.97
C ARG A 562 9.04 5.83 29.15
N GLY A 563 8.87 6.77 28.22
CA GLY A 563 9.41 8.13 28.36
C GLY A 563 10.88 8.28 27.97
N LEU A 564 11.34 7.50 26.99
CA LEU A 564 12.70 7.60 26.43
C LEU A 564 12.85 8.80 25.46
N GLY A 565 11.73 9.36 25.00
CA GLY A 565 11.69 10.58 24.19
C GLY A 565 12.04 11.85 24.98
N VAL A 566 12.40 12.89 24.24
CA VAL A 566 12.64 14.23 24.81
C VAL A 566 11.50 15.15 24.39
N THR A 567 10.66 15.53 25.37
CA THR A 567 9.51 16.42 25.15
C THR A 567 9.78 17.82 25.67
N ALA A 568 9.56 18.84 24.84
CA ALA A 568 9.74 20.25 25.20
C ALA A 568 8.50 21.10 24.88
N LEU A 569 8.27 22.15 25.67
CA LEU A 569 7.26 23.18 25.42
C LEU A 569 7.93 24.55 25.36
N PHE A 570 7.79 25.24 24.24
CA PHE A 570 8.26 26.60 24.00
C PHE A 570 7.09 27.58 24.12
N ALA A 571 7.07 28.33 25.22
CA ALA A 571 5.94 29.18 25.60
C ALA A 571 6.31 30.66 25.50
N GLY A 572 5.63 31.43 24.65
CA GLY A 572 5.91 32.86 24.51
C GLY A 572 5.11 33.52 23.38
N GLY A 573 5.15 34.84 23.28
CA GLY A 573 4.41 35.57 22.25
C GLY A 573 4.83 35.23 20.82
N SER A 574 4.06 35.70 19.82
CA SER A 574 4.50 35.63 18.42
C SER A 574 5.78 36.46 18.22
N GLY A 575 6.64 36.02 17.29
CA GLY A 575 7.90 36.70 16.98
C GLY A 575 8.99 36.68 18.07
N THR A 576 8.83 35.91 19.16
CA THR A 576 9.81 35.82 20.28
C THR A 576 10.95 34.82 20.04
N GLY A 577 11.05 34.20 18.86
CA GLY A 577 12.16 33.29 18.52
C GLY A 577 11.94 31.81 18.80
N LYS A 578 10.71 31.36 19.15
CA LYS A 578 10.37 29.94 19.40
C LYS A 578 10.88 29.00 18.29
N THR A 579 10.52 29.29 17.03
CA THR A 579 10.91 28.52 15.84
C THR A 579 12.42 28.58 15.58
N LEU A 580 13.03 29.76 15.75
CA LEU A 580 14.48 29.96 15.60
C LEU A 580 15.28 29.12 16.61
N ALA A 581 14.81 29.01 17.86
CA ALA A 581 15.46 28.16 18.85
C ALA A 581 15.36 26.67 18.51
N ALA A 582 14.25 26.22 17.90
CA ALA A 582 14.14 24.85 17.40
C ALA A 582 15.10 24.59 16.22
N GLU A 583 15.27 25.58 15.33
CA GLU A 583 16.23 25.52 14.22
C GLU A 583 17.69 25.44 14.72
N VAL A 584 18.08 26.31 15.65
CA VAL A 584 19.41 26.26 16.29
C VAL A 584 19.68 24.91 16.96
N MET A 585 18.67 24.33 17.63
CA MET A 585 18.79 22.99 18.22
C MET A 585 18.89 21.88 17.17
N ALA A 586 18.17 21.98 16.06
CA ALA A 586 18.27 21.02 14.95
C ALA A 586 19.68 21.05 14.33
N LYS A 587 20.23 22.24 14.10
CA LYS A 587 21.60 22.44 13.60
C LYS A 587 22.66 21.85 14.54
N GLU A 588 22.56 22.17 15.83
CA GLU A 588 23.47 21.65 16.87
C GLU A 588 23.37 20.12 17.04
N LEU A 589 22.22 19.51 16.72
CA LEU A 589 22.04 18.06 16.77
C LEU A 589 22.36 17.33 15.45
N GLY A 590 22.59 18.03 14.34
CA GLY A 590 22.79 17.43 13.03
C GLY A 590 21.54 16.71 12.50
N LEU A 591 20.36 17.30 12.73
CA LEU A 591 19.05 16.74 12.38
C LEU A 591 18.24 17.70 11.51
N ASP A 592 17.39 17.16 10.63
CA ASP A 592 16.40 17.95 9.91
C ASP A 592 15.29 18.45 10.87
N LEU A 593 14.84 19.69 10.67
CA LEU A 593 13.69 20.27 11.38
C LEU A 593 12.42 20.11 10.54
N PHE A 594 11.37 19.49 11.11
CA PHE A 594 10.05 19.42 10.50
C PHE A 594 9.03 20.20 11.33
N ILE A 595 8.43 21.23 10.73
CA ILE A 595 7.33 21.98 11.33
C ILE A 595 5.99 21.35 10.93
N ILE A 596 5.23 20.93 11.93
CA ILE A 596 3.88 20.39 11.80
C ILE A 596 2.90 21.41 12.35
N ASP A 597 2.09 21.98 11.47
CA ASP A 597 1.00 22.89 11.83
C ASP A 597 -0.19 22.08 12.37
N LEU A 598 -0.42 22.15 13.68
CA LEU A 598 -1.50 21.42 14.33
C LEU A 598 -2.90 21.87 13.86
N SER A 599 -3.06 23.10 13.36
CA SER A 599 -4.34 23.57 12.81
C SER A 599 -4.71 22.87 11.50
N GLN A 600 -3.71 22.41 10.73
CA GLN A 600 -3.91 21.65 9.48
C GLN A 600 -4.10 20.16 9.74
N VAL A 601 -3.46 19.61 10.77
CA VAL A 601 -3.59 18.18 11.15
C VAL A 601 -4.95 17.85 11.78
N VAL A 602 -5.56 18.81 12.49
CA VAL A 602 -6.85 18.66 13.18
C VAL A 602 -8.01 18.82 12.20
N SER A 603 -8.55 17.69 11.76
CA SER A 603 -9.68 17.66 10.83
C SER A 603 -11.03 17.87 11.53
N LYS A 604 -12.11 17.99 10.74
CA LYS A 604 -13.50 17.94 11.25
C LYS A 604 -14.02 16.51 11.43
N TYR A 605 -13.24 15.48 11.07
CA TYR A 605 -13.65 14.08 11.04
C TYR A 605 -12.94 13.27 12.14
N ILE A 606 -13.73 12.69 13.04
CA ILE A 606 -13.23 11.96 14.21
C ILE A 606 -12.37 10.77 13.77
N GLY A 607 -11.12 10.73 14.21
CA GLY A 607 -10.15 9.66 13.93
C GLY A 607 -9.19 9.95 12.77
N GLU A 608 -9.52 10.86 11.86
CA GLU A 608 -8.60 11.27 10.78
C GLU A 608 -7.38 12.02 11.35
N THR A 609 -7.60 12.91 12.33
CA THR A 609 -6.54 13.56 13.12
C THR A 609 -5.58 12.52 13.74
N GLU A 610 -6.11 11.40 14.25
CA GLU A 610 -5.29 10.34 14.85
C GLU A 610 -4.46 9.61 13.78
N LYS A 611 -5.04 9.30 12.61
CA LYS A 611 -4.32 8.72 11.46
C LYS A 611 -3.22 9.67 10.97
N ASN A 612 -3.47 10.98 10.96
CA ASN A 612 -2.50 11.98 10.52
C ASN A 612 -1.33 12.10 11.51
N LEU A 613 -1.61 12.25 12.81
CA LEU A 613 -0.57 12.22 13.85
C LEU A 613 0.21 10.89 13.85
N ARG A 614 -0.48 9.76 13.67
CA ARG A 614 0.14 8.44 13.54
C ARG A 614 1.17 8.42 12.40
N ARG A 615 0.77 8.84 11.19
CA ARG A 615 1.67 8.93 10.02
C ARG A 615 2.88 9.84 10.29
N VAL A 616 2.68 11.02 10.88
CA VAL A 616 3.77 11.95 11.24
C VAL A 616 4.80 11.29 12.15
N PHE A 617 4.37 10.70 13.27
CA PHE A 617 5.31 10.06 14.20
C PHE A 617 5.90 8.76 13.64
N ASP A 618 5.16 7.94 12.90
CA ASP A 618 5.65 6.69 12.29
C ASP A 618 6.65 6.94 11.13
N ALA A 619 6.62 8.13 10.53
CA ALA A 619 7.66 8.59 9.63
C ALA A 619 8.87 9.17 10.39
N ALA A 620 8.63 9.98 11.42
CA ALA A 620 9.68 10.54 12.27
C ALA A 620 10.52 9.46 13.00
N GLU A 621 9.90 8.39 13.49
CA GLU A 621 10.55 7.30 14.25
C GLU A 621 11.69 6.64 13.45
N ARG A 622 11.59 6.63 12.12
CA ARG A 622 12.62 6.09 11.21
C ARG A 622 13.88 6.95 11.20
N GLY A 623 13.73 8.29 11.13
CA GLY A 623 14.83 9.25 11.00
C GLY A 623 15.32 9.89 12.29
N GLY A 624 14.51 9.88 13.35
CA GLY A 624 14.79 10.60 14.59
C GLY A 624 14.89 12.13 14.40
N ALA A 625 14.13 12.68 13.45
CA ALA A 625 14.09 14.11 13.12
C ALA A 625 13.64 14.99 14.31
N LEU A 626 13.91 16.30 14.25
CA LEU A 626 13.37 17.24 15.24
C LEU A 626 11.96 17.65 14.80
N LEU A 627 10.95 17.29 15.59
CA LEU A 627 9.55 17.65 15.33
C LEU A 627 9.17 18.93 16.08
N LEU A 628 8.75 19.96 15.36
CA LEU A 628 8.18 21.18 15.92
C LEU A 628 6.69 21.25 15.61
N PHE A 629 5.86 20.97 16.60
CA PHE A 629 4.42 21.13 16.54
C PHE A 629 4.08 22.59 16.89
N ASP A 630 3.74 23.38 15.88
CA ASP A 630 3.43 24.81 16.04
C ASP A 630 1.94 25.04 16.38
N GLU A 631 1.65 26.21 16.94
CA GLU A 631 0.30 26.67 17.34
C GLU A 631 -0.51 25.68 18.20
N ALA A 632 0.11 25.05 19.20
CA ALA A 632 -0.57 24.07 20.04
C ALA A 632 -1.83 24.60 20.75
N ASP A 633 -1.93 25.92 20.98
CA ASP A 633 -3.16 26.56 21.50
C ASP A 633 -4.41 26.29 20.65
N ALA A 634 -4.30 25.88 19.38
CA ALA A 634 -5.41 25.40 18.56
C ALA A 634 -6.06 24.11 19.13
N LEU A 635 -5.25 23.19 19.70
CA LEU A 635 -5.73 22.01 20.41
C LEU A 635 -6.17 22.34 21.84
N PHE A 636 -5.44 23.22 22.53
CA PHE A 636 -5.59 23.45 23.98
C PHE A 636 -6.47 24.66 24.37
N GLY A 637 -7.05 25.38 23.40
CA GLY A 637 -7.90 26.55 23.65
C GLY A 637 -9.03 26.24 24.62
N LYS A 638 -9.27 27.15 25.59
CA LYS A 638 -10.18 26.93 26.73
C LYS A 638 -11.63 26.65 26.32
N ARG A 639 -11.98 25.38 26.13
CA ARG A 639 -13.37 24.90 26.04
C ARG A 639 -13.94 24.73 27.44
N SER A 640 -14.38 25.84 28.01
CA SER A 640 -14.95 25.89 29.36
C SER A 640 -16.37 25.31 29.40
N GLU A 641 -16.63 24.50 30.44
CA GLU A 641 -17.89 23.81 30.75
C GLU A 641 -18.31 22.67 29.80
N VAL A 642 -18.16 21.44 30.30
CA VAL A 642 -18.65 20.19 29.69
C VAL A 642 -20.16 20.26 29.44
N LYS A 643 -20.55 20.51 28.19
CA LYS A 643 -21.96 20.44 27.74
C LYS A 643 -22.19 19.66 26.44
N ASP A 644 -21.17 19.46 25.61
CA ASP A 644 -21.32 18.75 24.33
C ASP A 644 -20.47 17.46 24.21
N SER A 645 -20.88 16.63 23.26
CA SER A 645 -20.23 15.40 22.82
C SER A 645 -18.85 15.64 22.18
N HIS A 646 -18.68 16.73 21.42
CA HIS A 646 -17.44 17.03 20.68
C HIS A 646 -16.21 17.21 21.58
N ASP A 647 -16.35 17.78 22.78
CA ASP A 647 -15.21 18.07 23.64
C ASP A 647 -14.60 16.83 24.30
N ARG A 648 -15.30 15.69 24.31
CA ARG A 648 -14.69 14.41 24.71
C ARG A 648 -13.71 13.87 23.66
N TYR A 649 -13.88 14.21 22.39
CA TYR A 649 -12.98 13.77 21.31
C TYR A 649 -11.70 14.61 21.24
N ALA A 650 -11.78 15.94 21.44
CA ALA A 650 -10.60 16.80 21.50
C ALA A 650 -9.62 16.37 22.62
N ASN A 651 -10.15 15.97 23.79
CA ASN A 651 -9.36 15.41 24.89
C ASN A 651 -8.68 14.06 24.54
N LEU A 652 -9.28 13.27 23.64
CA LEU A 652 -8.70 12.01 23.15
C LEU A 652 -7.56 12.28 22.16
N GLU A 653 -7.73 13.22 21.23
CA GLU A 653 -6.70 13.65 20.27
C GLU A 653 -5.47 14.23 21.00
N VAL A 654 -5.70 15.12 21.98
CA VAL A 654 -4.66 15.64 22.88
C VAL A 654 -3.94 14.52 23.65
N SER A 655 -4.70 13.54 24.16
CA SER A 655 -4.12 12.40 24.89
C SER A 655 -3.28 11.51 23.99
N TYR A 656 -3.68 11.33 22.73
CA TYR A 656 -2.93 10.61 21.71
C TYR A 656 -1.63 11.33 21.32
N LEU A 657 -1.68 12.64 21.06
CA LEU A 657 -0.50 13.46 20.77
C LEU A 657 0.53 13.34 21.90
N LEU A 658 0.13 13.53 23.15
CA LEU A 658 1.01 13.35 24.31
C LEU A 658 1.59 11.94 24.41
N MET A 659 0.77 10.90 24.20
CA MET A 659 1.22 9.51 24.22
C MET A 659 2.26 9.23 23.13
N ARG A 660 2.08 9.78 21.92
CA ARG A 660 3.05 9.66 20.83
C ARG A 660 4.34 10.42 21.13
N MET A 661 4.27 11.65 21.68
CA MET A 661 5.44 12.42 22.07
C MET A 661 6.28 11.73 23.17
N GLU A 662 5.66 11.01 24.12
CA GLU A 662 6.36 10.23 25.15
C GLU A 662 6.97 8.92 24.61
N ALA A 663 6.39 8.36 23.54
CA ALA A 663 6.86 7.13 22.90
C ALA A 663 7.97 7.40 21.88
N TYR A 664 7.90 8.52 21.17
CA TYR A 664 8.84 8.94 20.14
C TYR A 664 10.27 9.03 20.71
N ARG A 665 11.21 8.26 20.16
CA ARG A 665 12.60 8.20 20.67
C ARG A 665 13.38 9.50 20.46
N GLY A 666 12.93 10.38 19.56
CA GLY A 666 13.59 11.65 19.20
C GLY A 666 13.21 12.84 20.09
N LEU A 667 13.33 14.04 19.51
CA LEU A 667 12.98 15.31 20.15
C LEU A 667 11.68 15.86 19.55
N ALA A 668 10.65 16.03 20.38
CA ALA A 668 9.38 16.64 20.01
C ALA A 668 9.15 17.92 20.83
N ILE A 669 9.00 19.04 20.13
CA ILE A 669 8.80 20.38 20.69
C ILE A 669 7.37 20.83 20.34
N LEU A 670 6.61 21.29 21.32
CA LEU A 670 5.37 22.03 21.12
C LEU A 670 5.64 23.53 21.30
N THR A 671 5.09 24.38 20.44
CA THR A 671 5.02 25.82 20.70
C THR A 671 3.67 26.20 21.31
N THR A 672 3.62 27.28 22.08
CA THR A 672 2.34 27.93 22.41
C THR A 672 2.49 29.43 22.63
N ASN A 673 1.45 30.18 22.29
CA ASN A 673 1.30 31.58 22.70
C ASN A 673 0.59 31.72 24.06
N MET A 674 -0.09 30.67 24.54
CA MET A 674 -1.04 30.72 25.67
C MET A 674 -0.74 29.70 26.78
N LYS A 675 0.48 29.70 27.37
CA LYS A 675 0.86 28.80 28.49
C LYS A 675 -0.17 28.69 29.62
N LYS A 676 -0.90 29.78 29.93
CA LYS A 676 -1.95 29.83 30.98
C LYS A 676 -3.29 29.18 30.58
N ALA A 677 -3.40 28.65 29.36
CA ALA A 677 -4.55 27.87 28.89
C ALA A 677 -4.32 26.35 29.01
N LEU A 678 -3.06 25.91 29.06
CA LEU A 678 -2.68 24.49 29.17
C LEU A 678 -3.11 23.89 30.53
N ASP A 679 -3.56 22.64 30.49
CA ASP A 679 -3.91 21.87 31.69
C ASP A 679 -2.65 21.55 32.53
N PRO A 680 -2.65 21.78 33.86
CA PRO A 680 -1.64 21.25 34.78
C PRO A 680 -1.35 19.74 34.64
N ALA A 681 -2.28 18.92 34.16
CA ALA A 681 -2.04 17.51 33.87
C ALA A 681 -1.18 17.30 32.61
N PHE A 682 -1.40 18.09 31.54
CA PHE A 682 -0.54 18.14 30.36
C PHE A 682 0.88 18.59 30.76
N MET A 683 0.99 19.66 31.56
CA MET A 683 2.28 20.23 31.98
C MET A 683 3.18 19.27 32.75
N ARG A 684 2.63 18.21 33.37
CA ARG A 684 3.40 17.16 34.08
C ARG A 684 4.02 16.11 33.17
N ARG A 685 3.63 16.06 31.89
CA ARG A 685 4.10 15.07 30.88
C ARG A 685 5.16 15.65 29.94
N ILE A 686 5.35 16.97 29.98
CA ILE A 686 6.43 17.66 29.26
C ILE A 686 7.69 17.69 30.13
N ARG A 687 8.82 17.22 29.61
CA ARG A 687 10.10 17.13 30.34
C ARG A 687 10.77 18.49 30.50
N PHE A 688 10.71 19.36 29.48
CA PHE A 688 11.33 20.68 29.49
C PHE A 688 10.35 21.79 29.12
N VAL A 689 10.35 22.88 29.87
CA VAL A 689 9.51 24.06 29.60
C VAL A 689 10.40 25.28 29.49
N VAL A 690 10.41 25.92 28.31
CA VAL A 690 11.20 27.12 28.03
C VAL A 690 10.24 28.28 27.82
N ASP A 691 10.32 29.28 28.71
CA ASP A 691 9.57 30.53 28.57
C ASP A 691 10.38 31.53 27.72
N PHE A 692 9.80 31.96 26.60
CA PHE A 692 10.29 32.99 25.70
C PHE A 692 9.58 34.32 26.04
N PRO A 693 10.11 35.13 26.99
CA PRO A 693 9.51 36.41 27.33
C PRO A 693 9.59 37.41 26.16
N PHE A 694 8.90 38.53 26.31
CA PHE A 694 9.12 39.67 25.42
C PHE A 694 10.52 40.25 25.68
N PRO A 695 11.35 40.50 24.63
CA PRO A 695 12.75 40.85 24.82
C PRO A 695 12.91 42.23 25.48
N GLY A 696 13.83 42.31 26.45
CA GLY A 696 14.26 43.54 27.11
C GLY A 696 15.01 44.49 26.18
N GLU A 697 15.25 45.73 26.59
CA GLU A 697 15.88 46.75 25.73
C GLU A 697 17.31 46.38 25.30
N SER A 698 18.10 45.81 26.20
CA SER A 698 19.43 45.27 25.89
C SER A 698 19.37 44.11 24.88
N GLU A 699 18.41 43.20 25.02
CA GLU A 699 18.18 42.09 24.10
C GLU A 699 17.73 42.61 22.72
N ARG A 700 16.82 43.59 22.66
CA ARG A 700 16.43 44.24 21.40
C ARG A 700 17.60 44.94 20.72
N ALA A 701 18.49 45.60 21.48
CA ALA A 701 19.71 46.22 20.95
C ALA A 701 20.72 45.20 20.40
N GLU A 702 20.72 43.96 20.93
CA GLU A 702 21.49 42.83 20.39
C GLU A 702 20.85 42.28 19.10
N ILE A 703 19.53 42.06 19.10
CA ILE A 703 18.79 41.61 17.91
C ILE A 703 18.98 42.60 16.75
N TRP A 704 18.88 43.92 17.00
CA TRP A 704 19.13 44.95 15.97
C TRP A 704 20.55 44.89 15.39
N ARG A 705 21.56 44.58 16.19
CA ARG A 705 22.96 44.44 15.72
C ARG A 705 23.23 43.17 14.92
N ARG A 706 22.43 42.10 15.11
CA ARG A 706 22.54 40.84 14.35
C ARG A 706 21.69 40.84 13.08
N VAL A 707 20.50 41.45 13.13
CA VAL A 707 19.55 41.56 12.00
C VAL A 707 20.07 42.46 10.88
N LEU A 708 20.94 43.43 11.17
CA LEU A 708 21.56 44.31 10.18
C LEU A 708 22.90 43.73 9.71
N PRO A 709 23.02 43.20 8.48
CA PRO A 709 24.26 42.58 8.03
C PRO A 709 25.35 43.63 7.82
N ALA A 710 26.60 43.28 8.13
CA ALA A 710 27.75 44.18 8.03
C ALA A 710 28.04 44.73 6.62
N GLN A 711 27.43 44.13 5.58
CA GLN A 711 27.51 44.58 4.19
C GLN A 711 26.46 45.65 3.83
N ALA A 712 25.43 45.87 4.66
CA ALA A 712 24.38 46.85 4.38
C ALA A 712 24.97 48.28 4.38
N PRO A 713 24.70 49.09 3.35
CA PRO A 713 25.24 50.45 3.24
C PRO A 713 24.50 51.39 4.21
N MET A 714 24.92 51.41 5.47
CA MET A 714 24.29 52.17 6.55
C MET A 714 24.88 53.58 6.71
N LYS A 715 24.07 54.49 7.27
CA LYS A 715 24.46 55.83 7.72
C LYS A 715 23.65 56.19 8.97
N ASP A 716 24.35 56.60 10.03
CA ASP A 716 23.79 57.15 11.27
C ASP A 716 22.71 56.25 11.95
N ILE A 717 22.79 54.93 11.74
CA ILE A 717 21.96 53.94 12.41
C ILE A 717 22.48 53.71 13.84
N ASP A 718 21.59 53.84 14.83
CA ASP A 718 21.88 53.66 16.26
C ASP A 718 21.03 52.50 16.81
N PRO A 719 21.58 51.28 16.96
CA PRO A 719 20.85 50.11 17.44
C PRO A 719 20.25 50.27 18.85
N GLN A 720 20.83 51.13 19.68
CA GLN A 720 20.35 51.44 21.01
C GLN A 720 19.10 52.35 20.95
N ARG A 721 19.02 53.29 20.00
CA ARG A 721 17.76 54.00 19.71
C ARG A 721 16.72 53.09 19.07
N LEU A 722 17.11 52.23 18.12
CA LEU A 722 16.19 51.26 17.51
C LEU A 722 15.61 50.29 18.56
N ALA A 723 16.35 49.96 19.61
CA ALA A 723 15.90 49.13 20.73
C ALA A 723 14.80 49.78 21.59
N GLN A 724 14.58 51.09 21.52
CA GLN A 724 13.49 51.76 22.24
C GLN A 724 12.12 51.30 21.74
N LEU A 725 12.00 50.89 20.46
CA LEU A 725 10.78 50.28 19.94
C LEU A 725 10.37 49.06 20.76
N THR A 726 9.16 49.07 21.31
CA THR A 726 8.61 47.93 22.07
C THR A 726 8.02 46.89 21.11
N VAL A 727 8.90 46.17 20.39
CA VAL A 727 8.59 45.12 19.40
C VAL A 727 9.35 43.81 19.66
N ALA A 728 8.79 42.69 19.19
CA ALA A 728 9.43 41.37 19.24
C ALA A 728 10.44 41.17 18.09
N GLY A 729 11.34 40.19 18.22
CA GLY A 729 12.43 39.95 17.26
C GLY A 729 11.98 39.72 15.81
N GLY A 730 10.84 39.04 15.59
CA GLY A 730 10.24 38.90 14.26
C GLY A 730 9.90 40.24 13.61
N SER A 731 9.26 41.15 14.35
CA SER A 731 8.97 42.51 13.87
C SER A 731 10.22 43.37 13.72
N ILE A 732 11.27 43.16 14.53
CA ILE A 732 12.58 43.80 14.31
C ILE A 732 13.14 43.40 12.92
N ARG A 733 13.11 42.12 12.58
CA ARG A 733 13.52 41.62 11.25
C ARG A 733 12.67 42.23 10.12
N ASN A 734 11.36 42.32 10.30
CA ASN A 734 10.45 42.94 9.33
C ASN A 734 10.73 44.42 9.11
N ILE A 735 10.95 45.20 10.18
CA ILE A 735 11.25 46.63 10.11
C ILE A 735 12.61 46.87 9.45
N ALA A 736 13.64 46.11 9.83
CA ALA A 736 14.97 46.21 9.24
C ALA A 736 14.95 45.94 7.72
N LEU A 737 14.27 44.87 7.30
CA LEU A 737 14.15 44.49 5.89
C LEU A 737 13.33 45.51 5.10
N SER A 738 12.21 45.97 5.65
CA SER A 738 11.38 47.01 5.00
C SER A 738 12.13 48.34 4.89
N GLY A 739 12.91 48.72 5.91
CA GLY A 739 13.77 49.91 5.88
C GLY A 739 14.87 49.80 4.84
N ALA A 740 15.46 48.61 4.66
CA ALA A 740 16.46 48.36 3.62
C ALA A 740 15.86 48.48 2.21
N PHE A 741 14.65 47.97 1.96
CA PHE A 741 13.96 48.16 0.69
C PHE A 741 13.63 49.63 0.39
N LEU A 742 13.17 50.40 1.40
CA LEU A 742 12.93 51.84 1.24
C LEU A 742 14.23 52.60 0.90
N ALA A 743 15.34 52.27 1.55
CA ALA A 743 16.64 52.86 1.25
C ALA A 743 17.12 52.53 -0.18
N ALA A 744 16.90 51.29 -0.64
CA ALA A 744 17.26 50.84 -1.98
C ALA A 744 16.43 51.52 -3.08
N GLU A 745 15.12 51.71 -2.88
CA GLU A 745 14.24 52.44 -3.80
C GLU A 745 14.63 53.94 -3.91
N GLU A 746 15.03 54.55 -2.79
CA GLU A 746 15.58 55.92 -2.77
C GLU A 746 17.02 56.02 -3.31
N GLY A 747 17.71 54.90 -3.54
CA GLY A 747 19.12 54.85 -3.95
C GLY A 747 20.12 55.39 -2.90
N ASP A 748 19.72 55.48 -1.64
CA ASP A 748 20.50 56.08 -0.54
C ASP A 748 20.92 55.02 0.50
N ARG A 749 21.83 55.39 1.40
CA ARG A 749 22.21 54.58 2.55
C ARG A 749 21.06 54.40 3.53
N LEU A 750 20.97 53.21 4.12
CA LEU A 750 20.01 52.87 5.16
C LEU A 750 20.19 53.79 6.38
N GLN A 751 19.15 54.56 6.71
CA GLN A 751 19.14 55.62 7.71
C GLN A 751 17.95 55.50 8.67
N MET A 752 18.03 56.18 9.82
CA MET A 752 16.95 56.21 10.82
C MET A 752 15.61 56.69 10.24
N ARG A 753 15.62 57.53 9.19
CA ARG A 753 14.40 57.95 8.45
C ARG A 753 13.65 56.77 7.81
N HIS A 754 14.38 55.82 7.23
CA HIS A 754 13.82 54.62 6.59
C HIS A 754 13.30 53.64 7.64
N MET A 755 14.04 53.49 8.75
CA MET A 755 13.60 52.71 9.92
C MET A 755 12.33 53.29 10.54
N LEU A 756 12.19 54.62 10.64
CA LEU A 756 10.98 55.27 11.16
C LEU A 756 9.76 55.03 10.26
N ALA A 757 9.94 55.08 8.93
CA ALA A 757 8.89 54.76 7.98
C ALA A 757 8.46 53.29 8.09
N ALA A 758 9.42 52.35 8.07
CA ALA A 758 9.16 50.92 8.23
C ALA A 758 8.50 50.59 9.59
N ALA A 759 8.95 51.22 10.68
CA ALA A 759 8.38 51.04 12.02
C ALA A 759 6.92 51.52 12.09
N ARG A 760 6.57 52.64 11.43
CA ARG A 760 5.17 53.11 11.32
C ARG A 760 4.29 52.06 10.65
N THR A 761 4.73 51.50 9.52
CA THR A 761 3.99 50.47 8.80
C THR A 761 3.87 49.17 9.59
N GLU A 762 4.91 48.73 10.31
CA GLU A 762 4.83 47.52 11.13
C GLU A 762 3.94 47.72 12.38
N TYR A 763 4.02 48.87 13.05
CA TYR A 763 3.12 49.19 14.18
C TYR A 763 1.65 49.25 13.74
N GLN A 764 1.36 49.76 12.53
CA GLN A 764 0.03 49.72 11.93
C GLN A 764 -0.49 48.29 11.72
N LYS A 765 0.34 47.35 11.27
CA LYS A 765 -0.05 45.91 11.17
C LYS A 765 -0.31 45.26 12.54
N LEU A 766 0.24 45.84 13.61
CA LEU A 766 0.11 45.36 14.99
C LEU A 766 -1.00 46.08 15.77
N ASP A 767 -1.87 46.85 15.08
CA ASP A 767 -2.92 47.71 15.67
C ASP A 767 -2.41 48.64 16.79
N ARG A 768 -1.16 49.13 16.65
CA ARG A 768 -0.49 49.99 17.63
C ARG A 768 -0.04 51.32 17.03
N SER A 769 0.04 52.34 17.88
CA SER A 769 0.69 53.61 17.57
C SER A 769 2.10 53.66 18.17
N LEU A 770 3.02 54.33 17.46
CA LEU A 770 4.34 54.67 17.99
C LEU A 770 4.22 55.81 19.00
N THR A 771 4.81 55.67 20.17
CA THR A 771 4.87 56.74 21.18
C THR A 771 6.02 57.72 20.89
N PRO A 772 5.92 59.01 21.25
CA PRO A 772 7.01 59.98 21.07
C PRO A 772 8.33 59.59 21.78
N SER A 773 8.23 58.76 22.82
CA SER A 773 9.34 58.16 23.57
C SER A 773 10.08 57.05 22.82
N GLU A 774 9.41 56.31 21.93
CA GLU A 774 10.02 55.20 21.17
C GLU A 774 10.80 55.70 19.93
N VAL A 775 10.56 56.93 19.50
CA VAL A 775 11.14 57.54 18.28
C VAL A 775 11.96 58.81 18.56
N HIS A 776 12.37 59.00 19.82
CA HIS A 776 13.04 60.24 20.24
C HIS A 776 14.46 60.34 19.64
N GLY A 777 14.73 61.42 18.90
CA GLY A 777 16.04 61.64 18.27
C GLY A 777 16.35 60.70 17.10
N TRP A 778 15.33 60.27 16.35
CA TRP A 778 15.46 59.51 15.09
C TRP A 778 15.53 60.40 13.83
N VAL A 779 15.08 61.66 13.95
CA VAL A 779 15.03 62.72 12.93
C VAL A 779 15.32 64.04 13.63
#